data_AF-A0A7K1UD02-F1
#
_entry.id   AF-A0A7K1UD02-F1
#
_cell.length_a   1.000
_cell.length_b   1.000
_cell.length_c   1.000
_cell.angle_alpha   90.00
_cell.angle_beta   90.00
_cell.angle_gamma   90.00
#
_symmetry.space_group_name_H-M   'P 1'
#
loop_
_entity.id
_entity.type
_entity.pdbx_description
1 polymer ?
#
loop_
_entity_poly.entity_id
_entity_poly.type
_entity_poly.pdbx_seq_one_letter_code
_entity_poly.pdbx_strand_id
1 'polypeptide(L)'
;MFKFTLTSILVSCSTLAALAQSNIAPQATSTTSYVSSWETIAALNDGYTPANSNDKSHGAYGNWNNPNSTQWVQYDWSQTYKITSVEVYWFNDGGGVLTPTTAYLDSWNGTAWVRVGNVPLQTNAFNTLSFDTVRTTRLRVSMLNTTQSTGLLEWRVIGSVQSTGGGNGGGGNGSAYTWPAYSPTISYDFRSEYPSLQTPQQVLNDCPQVVGTQSSDWWTFRWGPKKKSVVTSAAITPMLARMNKDFAYFRDTMGWPPDLRARSGYKSAVYLYGSGLCTDQADSTELGGWQSSIYYNGKSWPMVLASYYPVYAFDPAFKGSDAEFQKSAMVHEGIHAMIADFPGVKQSAWFHEGGNVWFQQTADAKRSGNYSSMGFLNGTDFIAPFMPIECYSGWLQDGSFGGPSAEGVNMFNGGQQICTWRRFLGGHQYSSTFPTFIGNTLGDNAVPWIWRNAPTRVLAGIASGIGDAQMRRLIIEYRSKMATVDFGKWKRAAVALLDDNFGSSIGAEWQPSWLNPAPWTATPYVKTTNNGGTLTPDTLTLPGWSGSNQIPLTVSGNTVTVNFQPIGANMTCQLVYWTANGTPVYSGYVSSGNLTLNLTSTPAGNVVIAVITNSDYIYEGEATRKRKYDYRLQLVTGVTGTASINTKWYRAALNAAARLAGADAEEGRVGMDWSLYCNQPFNGQARPEEYKVAYAEPQFQLYPNPAIGNTTVQLRFKNPKAERSLISVFTLDGELVFQALSTSETYNMNSKKLAPGVYLVKISNTAINATQKLVVQ
;
A
#
# COMPACT_ATOMS: atom_id res chain seq x y z
N MET A 1 16.10 -53.78 52.38
CA MET A 1 15.78 -52.39 52.01
C MET A 1 16.56 -52.04 50.74
N PHE A 2 15.92 -52.01 49.58
CA PHE A 2 16.48 -51.49 48.33
C PHE A 2 15.55 -50.36 47.87
N LYS A 3 16.09 -49.14 47.71
CA LYS A 3 15.35 -47.97 47.22
C LYS A 3 15.49 -47.89 45.70
N PHE A 4 14.37 -48.04 45.01
CA PHE A 4 14.19 -47.76 43.59
C PHE A 4 13.99 -46.25 43.38
N THR A 5 14.65 -45.69 42.36
CA THR A 5 14.42 -44.32 41.89
C THR A 5 13.54 -44.38 40.64
N LEU A 6 12.34 -43.82 40.71
CA LEU A 6 11.39 -43.70 39.60
C LEU A 6 11.80 -42.51 38.72
N THR A 7 12.06 -42.73 37.43
CA THR A 7 12.20 -41.66 36.44
C THR A 7 10.87 -41.54 35.67
N SER A 8 10.14 -40.45 35.92
CA SER A 8 8.85 -40.17 35.29
C SER A 8 9.03 -39.69 33.85
N ILE A 9 8.57 -40.49 32.88
CA ILE A 9 8.45 -40.09 31.48
C ILE A 9 7.18 -39.24 31.34
N LEU A 10 7.36 -37.94 31.08
CA LEU A 10 6.29 -37.01 30.67
C LEU A 10 5.87 -37.35 29.24
N VAL A 11 4.70 -37.96 29.09
CA VAL A 11 4.00 -38.08 27.80
C VAL A 11 3.38 -36.72 27.48
N SER A 12 3.98 -36.00 26.54
CA SER A 12 3.41 -34.81 25.92
C SER A 12 2.22 -35.21 25.04
N CYS A 13 1.01 -35.13 25.61
CA CYS A 13 -0.23 -35.18 24.86
C CYS A 13 -0.31 -33.92 23.99
N SER A 14 0.02 -34.08 22.70
CA SER A 14 -0.09 -33.02 21.70
C SER A 14 -1.55 -32.94 21.27
N THR A 15 -2.30 -31.96 21.77
CA THR A 15 -3.61 -31.65 21.20
C THR A 15 -3.41 -31.02 19.82
N LEU A 16 -3.69 -31.78 18.76
CA LEU A 16 -3.85 -31.23 17.42
C LEU A 16 -5.07 -30.30 17.43
N ALA A 17 -4.84 -28.99 17.55
CA ALA A 17 -5.83 -27.99 17.21
C ALA A 17 -6.06 -28.08 15.69
N ALA A 18 -7.11 -28.78 15.28
CA ALA A 18 -7.58 -28.76 13.90
C ALA A 18 -8.06 -27.35 13.59
N LEU A 19 -7.33 -26.62 12.74
CA LEU A 19 -7.87 -25.44 12.07
C LEU A 19 -9.15 -25.88 11.36
N ALA A 20 -10.26 -25.17 11.58
CA ALA A 20 -11.54 -25.48 10.94
C ALA A 20 -11.35 -25.45 9.41
N GLN A 21 -11.43 -26.61 8.78
CA GLN A 21 -11.38 -26.74 7.33
C GLN A 21 -12.72 -26.30 6.74
N SER A 22 -12.70 -25.57 5.64
CA SER A 22 -13.91 -25.10 4.95
C SER A 22 -13.83 -25.39 3.45
N ASN A 23 -14.96 -25.26 2.75
CA ASN A 23 -14.97 -25.31 1.30
C ASN A 23 -14.30 -24.05 0.73
N ILE A 24 -13.11 -24.21 0.14
CA ILE A 24 -12.31 -23.14 -0.46
C ILE A 24 -12.52 -22.99 -1.98
N ALA A 25 -13.36 -23.82 -2.60
CA ALA A 25 -13.65 -23.75 -4.04
C ALA A 25 -14.22 -22.40 -4.51
N PRO A 26 -15.11 -21.70 -3.76
CA PRO A 26 -15.62 -20.39 -4.16
C PRO A 26 -14.56 -19.28 -4.24
N GLN A 27 -13.34 -19.53 -3.74
CA GLN A 27 -12.22 -18.59 -3.75
C GLN A 27 -11.31 -18.81 -4.98
N ALA A 28 -11.55 -19.85 -5.78
CA ALA A 28 -10.76 -20.19 -6.95
C ALA A 28 -11.31 -19.55 -8.23
N THR A 29 -10.41 -19.26 -9.16
CA THR A 29 -10.77 -19.05 -10.57
C THR A 29 -10.86 -20.39 -11.28
N SER A 30 -11.94 -20.64 -11.99
CA SER A 30 -12.19 -21.89 -12.72
C SER A 30 -11.73 -21.79 -14.17
N THR A 31 -11.00 -22.80 -14.66
CA THR A 31 -10.65 -22.96 -16.08
C THR A 31 -10.89 -24.40 -16.55
N THR A 32 -11.01 -24.62 -17.85
CA THR A 32 -11.32 -25.95 -18.41
C THR A 32 -10.65 -26.15 -19.78
N SER A 33 -10.48 -27.41 -20.18
CA SER A 33 -10.09 -27.76 -21.55
C SER A 33 -11.14 -27.32 -22.57
N TYR A 34 -12.41 -27.48 -22.24
CA TYR A 34 -13.54 -27.18 -23.10
C TYR A 34 -14.84 -27.18 -22.28
N VAL A 35 -15.76 -26.28 -22.63
CA VAL A 35 -17.14 -26.23 -22.10
C VAL A 35 -18.10 -25.96 -23.26
N SER A 36 -19.23 -26.68 -23.31
CA SER A 36 -20.26 -26.48 -24.35
C SER A 36 -20.90 -25.10 -24.22
N SER A 37 -21.34 -24.50 -25.33
CA SER A 37 -21.83 -23.10 -25.33
C SER A 37 -23.11 -22.85 -24.53
N TRP A 38 -23.85 -23.89 -24.13
CA TRP A 38 -25.05 -23.82 -23.28
C TRP A 38 -24.80 -24.34 -21.85
N GLU A 39 -23.55 -24.67 -21.51
CA GLU A 39 -23.08 -25.07 -20.19
C GLU A 39 -22.21 -23.97 -19.58
N THR A 40 -21.98 -24.03 -18.28
CA THR A 40 -21.26 -22.98 -17.57
C THR A 40 -20.23 -23.56 -16.61
N ILE A 41 -19.02 -23.01 -16.66
CA ILE A 41 -17.96 -23.34 -15.71
C ILE A 41 -18.23 -22.77 -14.31
N ALA A 42 -19.13 -21.80 -14.19
CA ALA A 42 -19.48 -21.19 -12.91
C ALA A 42 -20.24 -22.16 -11.98
N ALA A 43 -20.86 -23.21 -12.53
CA ALA A 43 -21.53 -24.25 -11.74
C ALA A 43 -20.57 -25.11 -10.90
N LEU A 44 -19.25 -25.04 -11.15
CA LEU A 44 -18.30 -25.85 -10.41
C LEU A 44 -18.17 -25.41 -8.94
N ASN A 45 -18.26 -24.12 -8.64
CA ASN A 45 -17.93 -23.55 -7.34
C ASN A 45 -18.95 -22.52 -6.81
N ASP A 46 -20.22 -22.65 -7.18
CA ASP A 46 -21.28 -21.78 -6.66
C ASP A 46 -21.78 -22.21 -5.25
N GLY A 47 -21.33 -23.36 -4.76
CA GLY A 47 -21.65 -23.89 -3.44
C GLY A 47 -23.00 -24.59 -3.36
N TYR A 48 -23.62 -24.88 -4.51
CA TYR A 48 -24.89 -25.56 -4.60
C TYR A 48 -24.81 -27.02 -4.13
N THR A 49 -25.95 -27.59 -3.79
CA THR A 49 -26.11 -29.02 -3.45
C THR A 49 -27.12 -29.63 -4.42
N PRO A 50 -26.67 -30.31 -5.48
CA PRO A 50 -27.56 -30.89 -6.48
C PRO A 50 -28.47 -31.98 -5.89
N ALA A 51 -29.74 -31.99 -6.32
CA ALA A 51 -30.71 -33.00 -5.88
C ALA A 51 -30.47 -34.37 -6.53
N ASN A 52 -29.96 -34.39 -7.77
CA ASN A 52 -29.59 -35.59 -8.53
C ASN A 52 -28.59 -35.23 -9.64
N SER A 53 -28.01 -36.22 -10.32
CA SER A 53 -27.00 -36.01 -11.37
C SER A 53 -27.53 -35.32 -12.65
N ASN A 54 -28.83 -35.08 -12.79
CA ASN A 54 -29.41 -34.31 -13.90
C ASN A 54 -29.99 -32.96 -13.43
N ASP A 55 -29.67 -32.51 -12.22
CA ASP A 55 -30.15 -31.26 -11.66
C ASP A 55 -29.37 -30.07 -12.22
N LYS A 56 -29.88 -29.49 -13.31
CA LYS A 56 -29.29 -28.32 -13.98
C LYS A 56 -29.86 -26.99 -13.48
N SER A 57 -30.59 -26.98 -12.36
CA SER A 57 -31.27 -25.76 -11.88
C SER A 57 -30.32 -24.60 -11.56
N HIS A 58 -29.06 -24.91 -11.27
CA HIS A 58 -27.96 -23.96 -11.04
C HIS A 58 -26.90 -23.95 -12.16
N GLY A 59 -27.25 -24.50 -13.33
CA GLY A 59 -26.31 -24.75 -14.41
C GLY A 59 -25.58 -26.08 -14.26
N ALA A 60 -24.75 -26.40 -15.26
CA ALA A 60 -23.89 -27.58 -15.25
C ALA A 60 -22.63 -27.24 -16.04
N TYR A 61 -21.50 -27.77 -15.62
CA TYR A 61 -20.33 -27.90 -16.49
C TYR A 61 -20.48 -29.19 -17.30
N GLY A 62 -20.27 -29.10 -18.61
CA GLY A 62 -20.12 -30.26 -19.47
C GLY A 62 -19.30 -29.92 -20.72
N ASN A 63 -18.81 -30.95 -21.39
CA ASN A 63 -17.84 -30.82 -22.46
C ASN A 63 -18.29 -31.43 -23.79
N TRP A 64 -19.58 -31.34 -24.10
CA TRP A 64 -20.16 -31.87 -25.34
C TRP A 64 -19.65 -31.11 -26.59
N ASN A 65 -19.18 -31.77 -27.66
CA ASN A 65 -19.17 -33.21 -27.94
C ASN A 65 -17.74 -33.76 -28.06
N ASN A 66 -17.16 -34.24 -26.96
CA ASN A 66 -15.79 -34.73 -26.87
C ASN A 66 -15.71 -36.17 -26.30
N PRO A 67 -16.36 -37.17 -26.94
CA PRO A 67 -16.37 -38.55 -26.46
C PRO A 67 -14.99 -39.18 -26.55
N ASN A 68 -14.72 -40.17 -25.68
CA ASN A 68 -13.47 -40.94 -25.65
C ASN A 68 -12.21 -40.06 -25.62
N SER A 69 -12.29 -38.92 -24.94
CA SER A 69 -11.18 -37.98 -24.77
C SER A 69 -11.08 -37.55 -23.31
N THR A 70 -9.85 -37.32 -22.83
CA THR A 70 -9.65 -36.78 -21.49
C THR A 70 -9.87 -35.28 -21.52
N GLN A 71 -10.83 -34.83 -20.74
CA GLN A 71 -11.16 -33.42 -20.54
C GLN A 71 -10.85 -33.06 -19.09
N TRP A 72 -10.63 -31.77 -18.82
CA TRP A 72 -10.25 -31.33 -17.49
C TRP A 72 -10.94 -30.03 -17.08
N VAL A 73 -11.15 -29.90 -15.78
CA VAL A 73 -11.49 -28.65 -15.09
C VAL A 73 -10.44 -28.37 -14.02
N GLN A 74 -10.19 -27.10 -13.76
CA GLN A 74 -9.10 -26.65 -12.92
C GLN A 74 -9.54 -25.49 -12.05
N TYR A 75 -9.04 -25.49 -10.82
CA TYR A 75 -9.07 -24.36 -9.90
C TYR A 75 -7.69 -23.75 -9.74
N ASP A 76 -7.64 -22.42 -9.83
CA ASP A 76 -6.49 -21.58 -9.53
C ASP A 76 -6.81 -20.68 -8.34
N TRP A 77 -6.01 -20.78 -7.27
CA TRP A 77 -6.07 -19.85 -6.14
C TRP A 77 -4.92 -18.83 -6.22
N SER A 78 -5.17 -17.61 -5.72
CA SER A 78 -4.15 -16.56 -5.60
C SER A 78 -3.08 -16.84 -4.54
N GLN A 79 -3.31 -17.83 -3.67
CA GLN A 79 -2.42 -18.22 -2.58
C GLN A 79 -2.44 -19.74 -2.39
N THR A 80 -1.43 -20.28 -1.71
CA THR A 80 -1.34 -21.73 -1.47
C THR A 80 -2.33 -22.17 -0.39
N TYR A 81 -2.99 -23.30 -0.59
CA TYR A 81 -3.89 -23.91 0.40
C TYR A 81 -3.37 -25.26 0.88
N LYS A 82 -3.67 -25.59 2.15
CA LYS A 82 -3.59 -26.94 2.71
C LYS A 82 -4.93 -27.61 2.47
N ILE A 83 -4.95 -28.61 1.60
CA ILE A 83 -6.16 -29.30 1.12
C ILE A 83 -6.12 -30.74 1.61
N THR A 84 -7.24 -31.24 2.12
CA THR A 84 -7.35 -32.58 2.72
C THR A 84 -8.35 -33.47 2.01
N SER A 85 -9.36 -32.90 1.35
CA SER A 85 -10.27 -33.65 0.51
C SER A 85 -10.91 -32.79 -0.56
N VAL A 86 -11.50 -33.46 -1.55
CA VAL A 86 -12.40 -32.86 -2.53
C VAL A 86 -13.71 -33.64 -2.59
N GLU A 87 -14.76 -32.97 -3.03
CA GLU A 87 -16.07 -33.58 -3.28
C GLU A 87 -16.53 -33.20 -4.68
N VAL A 88 -16.86 -34.19 -5.51
CA VAL A 88 -17.32 -33.97 -6.89
C VAL A 88 -18.72 -34.52 -7.09
N TYR A 89 -19.63 -33.71 -7.63
CA TYR A 89 -20.95 -34.14 -8.04
C TYR A 89 -20.99 -34.25 -9.58
N TRP A 90 -21.16 -35.46 -10.11
CA TRP A 90 -21.15 -35.68 -11.55
C TRP A 90 -22.47 -35.28 -12.22
N PHE A 91 -22.36 -34.61 -13.37
CA PHE A 91 -23.48 -34.35 -14.27
C PHE A 91 -23.67 -35.56 -15.21
N ASN A 92 -24.92 -36.00 -15.35
CA ASN A 92 -25.33 -37.09 -16.22
C ASN A 92 -26.77 -36.82 -16.70
N ASP A 93 -26.95 -36.56 -17.99
CA ASP A 93 -28.24 -36.29 -18.61
C ASP A 93 -28.91 -37.54 -19.23
N GLY A 94 -28.27 -38.71 -19.10
CA GLY A 94 -28.70 -39.95 -19.74
C GLY A 94 -28.52 -39.97 -21.26
N GLY A 95 -27.87 -38.95 -21.83
CA GLY A 95 -27.70 -38.73 -23.26
C GLY A 95 -26.27 -38.32 -23.62
N GLY A 96 -26.08 -37.07 -24.04
CA GLY A 96 -24.82 -36.57 -24.59
C GLY A 96 -23.72 -36.36 -23.54
N VAL A 97 -24.09 -36.25 -22.26
CA VAL A 97 -23.15 -36.10 -21.14
C VAL A 97 -23.43 -37.17 -20.11
N LEU A 98 -22.45 -38.06 -19.89
CA LEU A 98 -22.54 -39.17 -18.95
C LEU A 98 -21.48 -39.05 -17.86
N THR A 99 -21.71 -39.78 -16.77
CA THR A 99 -20.71 -39.95 -15.70
C THR A 99 -19.39 -40.50 -16.29
N PRO A 100 -18.22 -40.01 -15.86
CA PRO A 100 -16.95 -40.50 -16.39
C PRO A 100 -16.77 -42.01 -16.16
N THR A 101 -16.10 -42.70 -17.09
CA THR A 101 -15.55 -44.05 -16.88
C THR A 101 -14.19 -43.99 -16.20
N THR A 102 -13.53 -42.83 -16.22
CA THR A 102 -12.27 -42.57 -15.53
C THR A 102 -12.26 -41.12 -15.04
N ALA A 103 -11.95 -40.91 -13.77
CA ALA A 103 -11.71 -39.58 -13.23
C ALA A 103 -10.61 -39.60 -12.16
N TYR A 104 -9.77 -38.58 -12.15
CA TYR A 104 -8.70 -38.43 -11.16
C TYR A 104 -8.42 -36.96 -10.86
N LEU A 105 -7.87 -36.73 -9.66
CA LEU A 105 -7.42 -35.44 -9.19
C LEU A 105 -5.90 -35.35 -9.29
N ASP A 106 -5.40 -34.28 -9.90
CA ASP A 106 -3.99 -33.89 -9.87
C ASP A 106 -3.81 -32.56 -9.11
N SER A 107 -2.63 -32.38 -8.53
CA SER A 107 -2.20 -31.14 -7.87
C SER A 107 -0.98 -30.54 -8.55
N TRP A 108 -0.89 -29.22 -8.61
CA TRP A 108 0.29 -28.55 -9.15
C TRP A 108 1.39 -28.45 -8.08
N ASN A 109 2.58 -28.96 -8.38
CA ASN A 109 3.73 -28.92 -7.45
C ASN A 109 4.64 -27.69 -7.65
N GLY A 110 4.28 -26.77 -8.55
CA GLY A 110 5.11 -25.63 -8.97
C GLY A 110 5.71 -25.79 -10.36
N THR A 111 5.91 -27.03 -10.82
CA THR A 111 6.56 -27.35 -12.11
C THR A 111 5.78 -28.36 -12.96
N ALA A 112 5.00 -29.25 -12.34
CA ALA A 112 4.24 -30.31 -12.99
C ALA A 112 2.96 -30.65 -12.23
N TRP A 113 2.03 -31.31 -12.93
CA TRP A 113 0.85 -31.93 -12.34
C TRP A 113 1.22 -33.29 -11.75
N VAL A 114 0.84 -33.52 -10.49
CA VAL A 114 1.11 -34.75 -9.75
C VAL A 114 -0.21 -35.38 -9.31
N ARG A 115 -0.36 -36.68 -9.60
CA ARG A 115 -1.55 -37.45 -9.23
C ARG A 115 -1.76 -37.48 -7.72
N VAL A 116 -2.95 -37.07 -7.28
CA VAL A 116 -3.41 -37.18 -5.90
C VAL A 116 -4.19 -38.48 -5.69
N GLY A 117 -5.12 -38.80 -6.58
CA GLY A 117 -5.92 -40.02 -6.49
C GLY A 117 -7.05 -40.10 -7.51
N ASN A 118 -7.75 -41.24 -7.54
CA ASN A 118 -8.91 -41.44 -8.41
C ASN A 118 -10.18 -40.93 -7.71
N VAL A 119 -11.03 -40.21 -8.45
CA VAL A 119 -12.30 -39.69 -7.91
C VAL A 119 -13.38 -40.76 -8.09
N PRO A 120 -14.19 -41.08 -7.06
CA PRO A 120 -15.31 -42.01 -7.20
C PRO A 120 -16.35 -41.53 -8.24
N LEU A 121 -17.12 -42.46 -8.81
CA LEU A 121 -17.96 -42.24 -9.99
C LEU A 121 -19.45 -42.52 -9.74
N GLN A 122 -19.92 -42.33 -8.51
CA GLN A 122 -21.33 -42.54 -8.15
C GLN A 122 -22.20 -41.39 -8.66
N THR A 123 -23.32 -41.72 -9.29
CA THR A 123 -24.38 -40.75 -9.63
C THR A 123 -25.21 -40.39 -8.40
N ASN A 124 -25.85 -39.22 -8.42
CA ASN A 124 -26.77 -38.74 -7.40
C ASN A 124 -26.14 -38.59 -6.00
N ALA A 125 -24.84 -38.31 -5.94
CA ALA A 125 -24.11 -38.12 -4.70
C ALA A 125 -22.84 -37.28 -4.91
N PHE A 126 -22.37 -36.65 -3.83
CA PHE A 126 -21.00 -36.15 -3.76
C PHE A 126 -20.01 -37.32 -3.65
N ASN A 127 -19.04 -37.34 -4.56
CA ASN A 127 -17.96 -38.29 -4.60
C ASN A 127 -16.76 -37.69 -3.86
N THR A 128 -16.55 -38.14 -2.63
CA THR A 128 -15.47 -37.66 -1.77
C THR A 128 -14.17 -38.42 -2.05
N LEU A 129 -13.10 -37.68 -2.32
CA LEU A 129 -11.73 -38.20 -2.36
C LEU A 129 -10.93 -37.52 -1.24
N SER A 130 -10.55 -38.30 -0.23
CA SER A 130 -9.71 -37.86 0.89
C SER A 130 -8.26 -38.31 0.69
N PHE A 131 -7.31 -37.48 1.10
CA PHE A 131 -5.87 -37.73 0.92
C PHE A 131 -5.04 -37.05 2.01
N ASP A 132 -3.76 -37.43 2.11
CA ASP A 132 -2.79 -36.70 2.92
C ASP A 132 -2.66 -35.26 2.43
N THR A 133 -2.49 -34.32 3.37
CA THR A 133 -2.55 -32.88 3.06
C THR A 133 -1.71 -32.47 1.86
N VAL A 134 -2.39 -32.03 0.79
CA VAL A 134 -1.76 -31.43 -0.40
C VAL A 134 -1.61 -29.94 -0.18
N ARG A 135 -0.46 -29.40 -0.58
CA ARG A 135 -0.15 -27.97 -0.54
C ARG A 135 0.01 -27.45 -1.95
N THR A 136 -0.96 -26.68 -2.43
CA THR A 136 -0.94 -26.23 -3.82
C THR A 136 -1.73 -24.95 -4.02
N THR A 137 -1.41 -24.23 -5.09
CA THR A 137 -2.21 -23.12 -5.64
C THR A 137 -3.15 -23.59 -6.75
N ARG A 138 -3.07 -24.85 -7.18
CA ARG A 138 -3.91 -25.37 -8.28
C ARG A 138 -4.28 -26.84 -8.11
N LEU A 139 -5.53 -27.15 -8.40
CA LEU A 139 -6.04 -28.52 -8.52
C LEU A 139 -6.67 -28.71 -9.89
N ARG A 140 -6.63 -29.95 -10.39
CA ARG A 140 -7.25 -30.32 -11.65
C ARG A 140 -7.99 -31.65 -11.52
N VAL A 141 -9.26 -31.67 -11.89
CA VAL A 141 -10.00 -32.93 -12.11
C VAL A 141 -9.93 -33.23 -13.60
N SER A 142 -9.35 -34.37 -13.94
CA SER A 142 -9.34 -34.90 -15.30
C SER A 142 -10.29 -36.08 -15.39
N MET A 143 -11.04 -36.15 -16.48
CA MET A 143 -12.16 -37.08 -16.63
C MET A 143 -12.32 -37.51 -18.09
N LEU A 144 -12.77 -38.74 -18.28
CA LEU A 144 -13.06 -39.35 -19.57
C LEU A 144 -14.27 -40.26 -19.44
N ASN A 145 -15.14 -40.23 -20.44
CA ASN A 145 -16.10 -41.30 -20.71
C ASN A 145 -15.79 -41.89 -22.10
N THR A 146 -15.78 -43.22 -22.21
CA THR A 146 -15.36 -43.92 -23.43
C THR A 146 -16.39 -43.85 -24.58
N THR A 147 -17.63 -43.44 -24.30
CA THR A 147 -18.72 -43.43 -25.28
C THR A 147 -19.37 -42.07 -25.48
N GLN A 148 -19.36 -41.19 -24.46
CA GLN A 148 -19.98 -39.87 -24.48
C GLN A 148 -19.10 -38.80 -23.82
N SER A 149 -19.58 -37.56 -23.76
CA SER A 149 -18.96 -36.47 -23.01
C SER A 149 -19.16 -36.60 -21.49
N THR A 150 -18.49 -35.77 -20.71
CA THR A 150 -18.54 -35.76 -19.23
C THR A 150 -18.88 -34.38 -18.67
N GLY A 151 -19.37 -34.33 -17.44
CA GLY A 151 -19.71 -33.07 -16.78
C GLY A 151 -19.77 -33.15 -15.25
N LEU A 152 -19.84 -31.99 -14.61
CA LEU A 152 -19.95 -31.81 -13.16
C LEU A 152 -21.07 -30.81 -12.85
N LEU A 153 -21.75 -31.02 -11.73
CA LEU A 153 -22.73 -30.09 -11.16
C LEU A 153 -22.16 -29.28 -9.99
N GLU A 154 -21.13 -29.78 -9.30
CA GLU A 154 -20.44 -29.07 -8.22
C GLU A 154 -19.08 -29.73 -7.97
N TRP A 155 -18.07 -28.94 -7.59
CA TRP A 155 -16.77 -29.40 -7.13
C TRP A 155 -16.29 -28.59 -5.92
N ARG A 156 -16.34 -29.23 -4.75
CA ARG A 156 -15.89 -28.65 -3.47
C ARG A 156 -14.48 -29.08 -3.14
N VAL A 157 -13.77 -28.19 -2.43
CA VAL A 157 -12.39 -28.42 -2.00
C VAL A 157 -12.31 -28.09 -0.53
N ILE A 158 -12.03 -29.09 0.31
CA ILE A 158 -11.95 -28.91 1.75
C ILE A 158 -10.51 -28.61 2.13
N GLY A 159 -10.30 -27.43 2.69
CA GLY A 159 -8.96 -26.98 3.03
C GLY A 159 -8.94 -25.73 3.89
N SER A 160 -7.75 -25.20 4.07
CA SER A 160 -7.48 -23.95 4.76
C SER A 160 -6.30 -23.25 4.09
N VAL A 161 -6.20 -21.94 4.22
CA VAL A 161 -5.05 -21.18 3.70
C VAL A 161 -3.78 -21.81 4.26
N GLN A 162 -2.83 -22.15 3.37
CA GLN A 162 -1.50 -22.47 3.84
C GLN A 162 -0.92 -21.17 4.36
N SER A 163 -0.71 -21.10 5.67
CA SER A 163 0.19 -20.11 6.24
C SER A 163 1.57 -20.27 5.57
N THR A 164 1.78 -19.54 4.48
CA THR A 164 3.11 -19.30 3.94
C THR A 164 3.87 -18.63 5.06
N GLY A 165 4.98 -19.23 5.50
CA GLY A 165 5.81 -18.70 6.57
C GLY A 165 6.20 -17.26 6.29
N GLY A 166 5.43 -16.34 6.84
CA GLY A 166 5.71 -14.92 6.96
C GLY A 166 5.63 -14.59 8.44
N GLY A 167 6.69 -14.90 9.17
CA GLY A 167 6.84 -14.64 10.60
C GLY A 167 6.35 -15.78 11.50
N ASN A 168 7.27 -16.36 12.26
CA ASN A 168 6.92 -16.91 13.56
C ASN A 168 6.30 -15.77 14.38
N GLY A 169 5.00 -15.83 14.68
CA GLY A 169 4.34 -14.85 15.53
C GLY A 169 2.83 -15.04 15.64
N GLY A 170 2.40 -15.83 16.62
CA GLY A 170 1.10 -15.74 17.32
C GLY A 170 -0.19 -15.75 16.48
N GLY A 171 -0.90 -16.88 16.41
CA GLY A 171 -2.26 -16.87 15.86
C GLY A 171 -3.17 -18.04 16.21
N GLY A 172 -2.63 -19.21 16.58
CA GLY A 172 -3.46 -20.35 17.04
C GLY A 172 -3.82 -20.31 18.52
N ASN A 173 -2.95 -19.75 19.37
CA ASN A 173 -3.07 -19.80 20.83
C ASN A 173 -3.40 -18.44 21.49
N GLY A 174 -3.74 -17.41 20.71
CA GLY A 174 -4.06 -16.08 21.24
C GLY A 174 -2.85 -15.20 21.61
N SER A 175 -1.62 -15.57 21.25
CA SER A 175 -0.43 -14.73 21.53
C SER A 175 -0.44 -13.41 20.74
N ALA A 176 0.19 -12.38 21.30
CA ALA A 176 0.42 -11.13 20.61
C ALA A 176 1.26 -11.33 19.33
N TYR A 177 0.91 -10.60 18.29
CA TYR A 177 1.51 -10.66 16.97
C TYR A 177 2.62 -9.62 16.82
N THR A 178 3.73 -10.06 16.24
CA THR A 178 4.87 -9.20 15.89
C THR A 178 4.95 -9.13 14.37
N TRP A 179 4.91 -7.91 13.83
CA TRP A 179 5.04 -7.69 12.40
C TRP A 179 6.40 -8.20 11.91
N PRO A 180 6.44 -9.18 10.98
CA PRO A 180 7.69 -9.63 10.40
C PRO A 180 8.28 -8.57 9.48
N ALA A 181 9.60 -8.57 9.32
CA ALA A 181 10.26 -7.73 8.35
C ALA A 181 9.77 -8.03 6.92
N TYR A 182 9.73 -7.00 6.07
CA TYR A 182 9.38 -7.16 4.66
C TYR A 182 10.58 -7.75 3.89
N SER A 183 10.37 -8.87 3.21
CA SER A 183 11.36 -9.55 2.38
C SER A 183 10.66 -10.36 1.27
N PRO A 184 10.79 -9.97 -0.01
CA PRO A 184 11.51 -8.79 -0.51
C PRO A 184 10.97 -7.46 0.04
N THR A 185 11.79 -6.42 0.01
CA THR A 185 11.40 -5.04 0.35
C THR A 185 11.73 -4.11 -0.82
N ILE A 186 11.19 -2.89 -0.78
CA ILE A 186 11.43 -1.86 -1.79
C ILE A 186 12.30 -0.73 -1.23
N SER A 187 13.29 -0.31 -2.01
CA SER A 187 14.22 0.76 -1.65
C SER A 187 14.88 1.29 -2.92
N TYR A 188 14.90 2.61 -3.08
CA TYR A 188 15.60 3.28 -4.17
C TYR A 188 16.27 4.55 -3.67
N ASP A 189 17.48 4.79 -4.15
CA ASP A 189 18.24 6.01 -3.87
C ASP A 189 18.64 6.62 -5.22
N PHE A 190 18.06 7.76 -5.56
CA PHE A 190 18.33 8.41 -6.84
C PHE A 190 19.79 8.87 -6.98
N ARG A 191 20.57 8.95 -5.90
CA ARG A 191 22.02 9.20 -5.99
C ARG A 191 22.77 8.09 -6.71
N SER A 192 22.21 6.88 -6.78
CA SER A 192 22.75 5.81 -7.62
C SER A 192 22.58 6.07 -9.11
N GLU A 193 21.55 6.82 -9.51
CA GLU A 193 21.28 7.23 -10.89
C GLU A 193 21.96 8.57 -11.23
N TYR A 194 22.06 9.45 -10.24
CA TYR A 194 22.60 10.80 -10.37
C TYR A 194 23.71 11.06 -9.33
N PRO A 195 24.87 10.39 -9.42
CA PRO A 195 25.90 10.44 -8.37
C PRO A 195 26.67 11.75 -8.30
N SER A 196 26.66 12.56 -9.37
CA SER A 196 27.46 13.79 -9.48
C SER A 196 26.75 14.89 -10.25
N LEU A 197 25.65 15.41 -9.70
CA LEU A 197 24.91 16.52 -10.31
C LEU A 197 25.67 17.84 -10.10
N GLN A 198 26.01 18.50 -11.20
CA GLN A 198 26.61 19.83 -11.19
C GLN A 198 25.53 20.90 -11.14
N THR A 199 25.81 22.02 -10.47
CA THR A 199 24.93 23.19 -10.51
C THR A 199 24.78 23.67 -11.96
N PRO A 200 23.55 23.79 -12.49
CA PRO A 200 23.32 24.14 -13.89
C PRO A 200 23.75 25.58 -14.19
N GLN A 201 24.50 25.74 -15.28
CA GLN A 201 25.02 27.05 -15.70
C GLN A 201 24.12 27.76 -16.69
N GLN A 202 23.31 27.02 -17.45
CA GLN A 202 22.54 27.55 -18.57
C GLN A 202 21.08 27.85 -18.18
N VAL A 203 20.47 28.85 -18.82
CA VAL A 203 19.02 29.05 -18.80
C VAL A 203 18.47 28.61 -20.16
N LEU A 204 17.47 27.74 -20.16
CA LEU A 204 16.86 27.26 -21.40
C LEU A 204 16.09 28.40 -22.08
N ASN A 205 16.40 28.71 -23.35
CA ASN A 205 15.70 29.75 -24.11
C ASN A 205 14.45 29.21 -24.81
N ASP A 206 13.46 28.82 -24.01
CA ASP A 206 12.24 28.12 -24.44
C ASP A 206 11.01 29.00 -24.67
N CYS A 207 11.12 30.31 -24.47
CA CYS A 207 10.00 31.24 -24.60
C CYS A 207 10.47 32.60 -25.18
N PRO A 208 10.21 32.89 -26.46
CA PRO A 208 10.67 34.12 -27.12
C PRO A 208 10.21 35.44 -26.48
N GLN A 209 9.07 35.41 -25.78
CA GLN A 209 8.45 36.57 -25.14
C GLN A 209 9.12 36.96 -23.82
N VAL A 210 10.12 36.21 -23.34
CA VAL A 210 10.84 36.55 -22.12
C VAL A 210 11.66 37.82 -22.35
N VAL A 211 11.33 38.87 -21.61
CA VAL A 211 12.05 40.16 -21.66
C VAL A 211 12.95 40.38 -20.46
N GLY A 212 12.82 39.55 -19.42
CA GLY A 212 13.68 39.64 -18.25
C GLY A 212 13.82 38.32 -17.51
N THR A 213 14.97 38.16 -16.88
CA THR A 213 15.37 36.96 -16.16
C THR A 213 16.23 37.34 -14.98
N GLN A 214 15.99 36.73 -13.83
CA GLN A 214 16.86 36.81 -12.65
C GLN A 214 17.16 35.38 -12.20
N SER A 215 18.43 35.03 -12.04
CA SER A 215 18.87 33.68 -11.70
C SER A 215 19.72 33.66 -10.45
N SER A 216 19.68 32.54 -9.73
CA SER A 216 20.54 32.27 -8.57
C SER A 216 20.72 30.75 -8.46
N ASP A 217 21.97 30.30 -8.47
CA ASP A 217 22.38 28.89 -8.37
C ASP A 217 21.55 27.94 -9.26
N TRP A 218 20.67 27.12 -8.69
CA TRP A 218 19.91 26.11 -9.42
C TRP A 218 18.67 26.66 -10.11
N TRP A 219 18.22 27.85 -9.74
CA TRP A 219 16.92 28.38 -10.12
C TRP A 219 17.00 29.67 -10.94
N THR A 220 15.97 29.88 -11.76
CA THR A 220 15.77 31.10 -12.53
C THR A 220 14.31 31.53 -12.52
N PHE A 221 14.07 32.84 -12.39
CA PHE A 221 12.77 33.46 -12.52
C PHE A 221 12.70 34.25 -13.83
N ARG A 222 11.61 34.08 -14.60
CA ARG A 222 11.46 34.66 -15.95
C ARG A 222 10.11 35.33 -16.11
N TRP A 223 10.08 36.47 -16.81
CA TRP A 223 8.87 37.25 -17.03
C TRP A 223 8.81 37.86 -18.43
N GLY A 224 7.58 38.09 -18.89
CA GLY A 224 7.28 38.77 -20.15
C GLY A 224 7.06 40.28 -19.98
N PRO A 225 6.67 40.98 -21.06
CA PRO A 225 6.58 42.45 -21.11
C PRO A 225 5.54 43.05 -20.17
N LYS A 226 4.56 42.27 -19.70
CA LYS A 226 3.47 42.72 -18.82
C LYS A 226 3.74 42.40 -17.34
N LYS A 227 5.00 42.32 -16.92
CA LYS A 227 5.36 42.10 -15.51
C LYS A 227 4.72 43.17 -14.60
N LYS A 228 3.97 42.74 -13.60
CA LYS A 228 3.41 43.64 -12.58
C LYS A 228 4.51 44.33 -11.76
N SER A 229 4.33 45.62 -11.47
CA SER A 229 5.35 46.47 -10.83
C SER A 229 5.81 45.98 -9.45
N VAL A 230 4.94 45.30 -8.70
CA VAL A 230 5.27 44.73 -7.37
C VAL A 230 6.25 43.54 -7.43
N VAL A 231 6.44 42.96 -8.62
CA VAL A 231 7.43 41.89 -8.83
C VAL A 231 8.81 42.51 -9.07
N THR A 232 9.47 42.83 -7.97
CA THR A 232 10.80 43.47 -7.93
C THR A 232 11.89 42.47 -7.55
N SER A 233 13.16 42.87 -7.62
CA SER A 233 14.26 42.05 -7.10
C SER A 233 14.18 41.83 -5.58
N ALA A 234 13.48 42.70 -4.83
CA ALA A 234 13.24 42.50 -3.40
C ALA A 234 12.27 41.34 -3.13
N ALA A 235 11.42 40.99 -4.09
CA ALA A 235 10.59 39.79 -4.06
C ALA A 235 11.31 38.56 -4.64
N ILE A 236 11.94 38.71 -5.81
CA ILE A 236 12.51 37.58 -6.57
C ILE A 236 13.73 36.97 -5.86
N THR A 237 14.59 37.80 -5.27
CA THR A 237 15.83 37.34 -4.62
C THR A 237 15.55 36.40 -3.43
N PRO A 238 14.73 36.78 -2.44
CA PRO A 238 14.38 35.86 -1.35
C PRO A 238 13.59 34.63 -1.82
N MET A 239 12.78 34.73 -2.88
CA MET A 239 12.12 33.56 -3.48
C MET A 239 13.14 32.56 -4.02
N LEU A 240 14.08 32.99 -4.86
CA LEU A 240 15.13 32.12 -5.38
C LEU A 240 16.02 31.56 -4.27
N ALA A 241 16.33 32.36 -3.25
CA ALA A 241 17.09 31.89 -2.08
C ALA A 241 16.34 30.77 -1.32
N ARG A 242 15.02 30.91 -1.13
CA ARG A 242 14.19 29.87 -0.51
C ARG A 242 14.16 28.59 -1.37
N MET A 243 13.97 28.74 -2.67
CA MET A 243 13.95 27.61 -3.62
C MET A 243 15.29 26.86 -3.62
N ASN A 244 16.42 27.58 -3.67
CA ASN A 244 17.75 26.98 -3.58
C ASN A 244 17.96 26.24 -2.25
N LYS A 245 17.56 26.86 -1.12
CA LYS A 245 17.69 26.26 0.21
C LYS A 245 16.90 24.95 0.35
N ASP A 246 15.63 24.96 -0.03
CA ASP A 246 14.76 23.80 0.16
C ASP A 246 15.11 22.66 -0.79
N PHE A 247 15.39 22.96 -2.07
CA PHE A 247 15.75 21.94 -3.05
C PHE A 247 17.17 21.40 -2.87
N ALA A 248 18.08 22.17 -2.26
CA ALA A 248 19.35 21.62 -1.79
C ALA A 248 19.13 20.58 -0.69
N TYR A 249 18.21 20.81 0.25
CA TYR A 249 17.91 19.81 1.28
C TYR A 249 17.32 18.53 0.68
N PHE A 250 16.38 18.67 -0.25
CA PHE A 250 15.79 17.56 -0.99
C PHE A 250 16.85 16.70 -1.69
N ARG A 251 17.78 17.36 -2.37
CA ARG A 251 18.86 16.70 -3.12
C ARG A 251 19.95 16.12 -2.26
N ASP A 252 20.54 16.95 -1.41
CA ASP A 252 21.79 16.65 -0.74
C ASP A 252 21.55 15.84 0.54
N THR A 253 20.38 16.02 1.19
CA THR A 253 20.04 15.30 2.42
C THR A 253 19.07 14.14 2.18
N MET A 254 17.97 14.38 1.45
CA MET A 254 16.93 13.36 1.24
C MET A 254 17.21 12.45 0.03
N GLY A 255 18.20 12.78 -0.80
CA GLY A 255 18.62 11.94 -1.93
C GLY A 255 17.71 12.02 -3.16
N TRP A 256 16.91 13.08 -3.31
CA TRP A 256 16.02 13.28 -4.46
C TRP A 256 16.67 14.14 -5.53
N PRO A 257 16.63 13.76 -6.81
CA PRO A 257 17.30 14.54 -7.82
C PRO A 257 16.49 15.82 -8.10
N PRO A 258 17.14 16.92 -8.53
CA PRO A 258 16.46 18.14 -8.94
C PRO A 258 15.64 17.88 -10.22
N ASP A 259 14.81 18.81 -10.66
CA ASP A 259 13.94 18.60 -11.83
C ASP A 259 14.67 18.24 -13.15
N LEU A 260 13.88 17.89 -14.18
CA LEU A 260 14.39 17.53 -15.50
C LEU A 260 15.27 18.62 -16.14
N ARG A 261 15.01 19.91 -15.91
CA ARG A 261 15.82 21.01 -16.44
C ARG A 261 17.21 20.95 -15.81
N ALA A 262 17.26 20.92 -14.49
CA ALA A 262 18.49 20.85 -13.71
C ALA A 262 19.33 19.62 -14.06
N ARG A 263 18.69 18.44 -14.16
CA ARG A 263 19.36 17.21 -14.61
C ARG A 263 19.89 17.29 -16.05
N SER A 264 19.31 18.16 -16.88
CA SER A 264 19.75 18.40 -18.27
C SER A 264 20.74 19.57 -18.41
N GLY A 265 21.24 20.14 -17.30
CA GLY A 265 22.20 21.24 -17.30
C GLY A 265 21.59 22.65 -17.37
N TYR A 266 20.27 22.76 -17.35
CA TYR A 266 19.54 24.04 -17.33
C TYR A 266 19.02 24.37 -15.95
N LYS A 267 18.98 25.65 -15.57
CA LYS A 267 18.37 26.06 -14.29
C LYS A 267 16.88 25.67 -14.25
N SER A 268 16.45 25.15 -13.10
CA SER A 268 15.04 25.01 -12.72
C SER A 268 14.34 26.36 -12.85
N ALA A 269 13.07 26.38 -13.25
CA ALA A 269 12.45 27.60 -13.73
C ALA A 269 11.10 27.92 -13.08
N VAL A 270 10.95 29.18 -12.71
CA VAL A 270 9.69 29.82 -12.33
C VAL A 270 9.34 30.86 -13.40
N TYR A 271 8.16 30.77 -13.99
CA TYR A 271 7.62 31.72 -14.96
C TYR A 271 6.50 32.55 -14.34
N LEU A 272 6.45 33.84 -14.67
CA LEU A 272 5.42 34.75 -14.17
C LEU A 272 4.14 34.67 -15.02
N TYR A 273 3.11 34.03 -14.47
CA TYR A 273 1.76 33.96 -15.05
C TYR A 273 1.19 35.37 -15.29
N GLY A 274 0.51 35.58 -16.42
CA GLY A 274 -0.10 36.85 -16.79
C GLY A 274 0.89 37.93 -17.23
N SER A 275 2.19 37.62 -17.33
CA SER A 275 3.21 38.58 -17.76
C SER A 275 3.37 38.70 -19.27
N GLY A 276 2.50 38.07 -20.06
CA GLY A 276 2.58 38.07 -21.53
C GLY A 276 3.61 37.11 -22.10
N LEU A 277 3.81 35.98 -21.42
CA LEU A 277 4.67 34.89 -21.88
C LEU A 277 3.92 33.94 -22.83
N CYS A 278 4.66 33.05 -23.50
CA CYS A 278 4.10 31.96 -24.30
C CYS A 278 3.32 30.90 -23.48
N THR A 279 3.32 31.02 -22.15
CA THR A 279 2.73 30.04 -21.22
C THR A 279 1.22 30.20 -21.04
N ASP A 280 0.68 31.38 -21.30
CA ASP A 280 -0.71 31.75 -20.98
C ASP A 280 -1.15 33.01 -21.75
N GLN A 281 -2.44 33.35 -21.65
CA GLN A 281 -3.03 34.58 -22.19
C GLN A 281 -3.63 35.46 -21.08
N ALA A 282 -3.24 35.23 -19.84
CA ALA A 282 -3.84 35.84 -18.67
C ALA A 282 -3.47 37.31 -18.50
N ASP A 283 -4.29 38.05 -17.75
CA ASP A 283 -3.91 39.39 -17.31
C ASP A 283 -2.91 39.35 -16.14
N SER A 284 -2.06 40.37 -16.06
CA SER A 284 -1.06 40.51 -14.98
C SER A 284 -1.64 40.60 -13.56
N THR A 285 -2.96 40.82 -13.43
CA THR A 285 -3.70 40.88 -12.18
C THR A 285 -4.34 39.55 -11.78
N GLU A 286 -4.34 38.54 -12.66
CA GLU A 286 -4.85 37.22 -12.31
C GLU A 286 -4.01 36.55 -11.23
N LEU A 287 -4.66 35.70 -10.44
CA LEU A 287 -4.06 35.02 -9.29
C LEU A 287 -3.92 33.52 -9.56
N GLY A 288 -2.92 32.91 -8.94
CA GLY A 288 -2.74 31.47 -8.94
C GLY A 288 -1.28 31.06 -9.01
N GLY A 289 -1.02 29.78 -8.74
CA GLY A 289 0.28 29.16 -8.90
C GLY A 289 0.11 27.65 -9.00
N TRP A 290 0.79 27.03 -9.97
CA TRP A 290 0.75 25.58 -10.20
C TRP A 290 2.01 25.11 -10.92
N GLN A 291 2.28 23.82 -10.85
CA GLN A 291 3.21 23.16 -11.74
C GLN A 291 2.65 23.14 -13.16
N SER A 292 3.45 23.62 -14.12
CA SER A 292 3.12 23.59 -15.54
C SER A 292 4.33 23.11 -16.35
N SER A 293 4.24 23.15 -17.68
CA SER A 293 5.34 22.78 -18.56
C SER A 293 5.39 23.67 -19.79
N ILE A 294 6.59 23.84 -20.34
CA ILE A 294 6.79 24.46 -21.65
C ILE A 294 7.22 23.37 -22.61
N TYR A 295 6.51 23.25 -23.73
CA TYR A 295 6.93 22.37 -24.82
C TYR A 295 7.95 23.11 -25.70
N TYR A 296 9.17 22.59 -25.77
CA TYR A 296 10.26 23.20 -26.52
C TYR A 296 11.19 22.13 -27.09
N ASN A 297 11.50 22.25 -28.39
CA ASN A 297 12.34 21.32 -29.15
C ASN A 297 11.96 19.84 -28.95
N GLY A 298 10.68 19.53 -29.12
CA GLY A 298 10.19 18.15 -29.06
C GLY A 298 9.99 17.59 -27.65
N LYS A 299 10.28 18.38 -26.61
CA LYS A 299 10.29 17.92 -25.21
C LYS A 299 9.45 18.82 -24.32
N SER A 300 8.71 18.22 -23.39
CA SER A 300 8.02 18.94 -22.32
C SER A 300 8.98 19.19 -21.16
N TRP A 301 9.06 20.45 -20.73
CA TRP A 301 9.95 20.89 -19.64
C TRP A 301 9.12 21.39 -18.46
N PRO A 302 9.02 20.59 -17.37
CA PRO A 302 8.34 21.01 -16.16
C PRO A 302 8.89 22.33 -15.60
N MET A 303 8.01 23.14 -15.03
CA MET A 303 8.32 24.44 -14.43
C MET A 303 7.22 24.84 -13.44
N VAL A 304 7.51 25.85 -12.62
CA VAL A 304 6.49 26.51 -11.79
C VAL A 304 5.92 27.70 -12.55
N LEU A 305 4.60 27.78 -12.69
CA LEU A 305 3.90 28.94 -13.24
C LEU A 305 3.18 29.63 -12.11
N ALA A 306 3.62 30.83 -11.73
CA ALA A 306 3.10 31.55 -10.58
C ALA A 306 2.74 32.98 -10.95
N SER A 307 1.62 33.47 -10.45
CA SER A 307 1.21 34.86 -10.63
C SER A 307 2.04 35.82 -9.78
N TYR A 308 1.77 37.11 -9.88
CA TYR A 308 2.51 38.12 -9.12
C TYR A 308 2.41 37.95 -7.61
N TYR A 309 1.31 37.38 -7.10
CA TYR A 309 0.98 37.43 -5.66
C TYR A 309 1.87 36.50 -4.84
N PRO A 310 2.04 35.20 -5.21
CA PRO A 310 2.98 34.33 -4.52
C PRO A 310 4.43 34.83 -4.57
N VAL A 311 4.82 35.47 -5.67
CA VAL A 311 6.16 36.07 -5.82
C VAL A 311 6.30 37.29 -4.90
N TYR A 312 5.32 38.18 -4.90
CA TYR A 312 5.32 39.39 -4.06
C TYR A 312 5.30 39.06 -2.56
N ALA A 313 4.77 37.90 -2.15
CA ALA A 313 4.78 37.44 -0.76
C ALA A 313 6.19 37.29 -0.16
N PHE A 314 7.24 37.20 -0.99
CA PHE A 314 8.64 37.20 -0.57
C PHE A 314 9.22 38.59 -0.33
N ASP A 315 8.55 39.65 -0.79
CA ASP A 315 9.00 41.02 -0.59
C ASP A 315 8.84 41.43 0.89
N PRO A 316 9.86 42.02 1.55
CA PRO A 316 9.74 42.54 2.92
C PRO A 316 8.61 43.58 3.10
N ALA A 317 8.20 44.25 2.02
CA ALA A 317 7.08 45.18 2.02
C ALA A 317 5.71 44.48 2.03
N PHE A 318 5.63 43.19 1.71
CA PHE A 318 4.38 42.43 1.75
C PHE A 318 3.82 42.37 3.18
N LYS A 319 2.55 42.73 3.33
CA LYS A 319 1.82 42.75 4.62
C LYS A 319 0.66 41.75 4.69
N GLY A 320 0.52 40.89 3.67
CA GLY A 320 -0.48 39.82 3.71
C GLY A 320 -0.14 38.82 4.80
N SER A 321 -1.16 38.41 5.54
CA SER A 321 -1.02 37.54 6.70
C SER A 321 -0.85 36.07 6.33
N ASP A 322 -0.96 35.76 5.04
CA ASP A 322 -0.74 34.47 4.40
C ASP A 322 0.62 34.35 3.68
N ALA A 323 1.58 35.25 3.97
CA ALA A 323 2.87 35.28 3.30
C ALA A 323 3.58 33.91 3.30
N GLU A 324 3.67 33.25 4.46
CA GLU A 324 4.32 31.94 4.57
C GLU A 324 3.58 30.84 3.81
N PHE A 325 2.25 30.95 3.72
CA PHE A 325 1.45 30.04 2.91
C PHE A 325 1.84 30.16 1.42
N GLN A 326 1.86 31.38 0.90
CA GLN A 326 2.25 31.65 -0.49
C GLN A 326 3.70 31.23 -0.81
N LYS A 327 4.63 31.48 0.11
CA LYS A 327 6.03 31.06 -0.06
C LYS A 327 6.19 29.55 -0.10
N SER A 328 5.39 28.86 0.70
CA SER A 328 5.36 27.40 0.72
C SER A 328 4.76 26.83 -0.56
N ALA A 329 3.83 27.56 -1.20
CA ALA A 329 3.22 27.16 -2.49
C ALA A 329 4.25 27.10 -3.59
N MET A 330 5.16 28.05 -3.63
CA MET A 330 6.28 27.99 -4.57
C MET A 330 7.12 26.72 -4.40
N VAL A 331 7.37 26.28 -3.16
CA VAL A 331 8.11 25.03 -2.87
C VAL A 331 7.32 23.80 -3.29
N HIS A 332 6.03 23.76 -2.95
CA HIS A 332 5.11 22.68 -3.31
C HIS A 332 5.04 22.47 -4.83
N GLU A 333 4.86 23.55 -5.61
CA GLU A 333 4.83 23.48 -7.06
C GLU A 333 6.20 23.10 -7.66
N GLY A 334 7.29 23.52 -7.01
CA GLY A 334 8.62 23.08 -7.40
C GLY A 334 8.82 21.57 -7.21
N ILE A 335 8.22 20.96 -6.17
CA ILE A 335 8.29 19.52 -5.93
C ILE A 335 7.51 18.77 -7.01
N HIS A 336 6.32 19.26 -7.37
CA HIS A 336 5.57 18.75 -8.52
C HIS A 336 6.42 18.82 -9.80
N ALA A 337 7.13 19.93 -10.05
CA ALA A 337 8.00 20.05 -11.21
C ALA A 337 9.19 19.07 -11.17
N MET A 338 9.71 18.79 -9.98
CA MET A 338 10.81 17.85 -9.74
C MET A 338 10.43 16.40 -10.06
N ILE A 339 9.20 15.99 -9.72
CA ILE A 339 8.71 14.61 -9.87
C ILE A 339 7.93 14.38 -11.18
N ALA A 340 7.59 15.44 -11.93
CA ALA A 340 6.70 15.37 -13.10
C ALA A 340 7.16 14.38 -14.20
N ASP A 341 8.47 14.25 -14.42
CA ASP A 341 9.02 13.39 -15.48
C ASP A 341 9.45 12.00 -14.99
N PHE A 342 9.24 11.69 -13.71
CA PHE A 342 9.49 10.33 -13.22
C PHE A 342 8.55 9.32 -13.87
N PRO A 343 9.01 8.07 -14.07
CA PRO A 343 8.22 7.06 -14.77
C PRO A 343 7.05 6.52 -13.94
N GLY A 344 7.07 6.66 -12.61
CA GLY A 344 6.03 6.15 -11.72
C GLY A 344 4.82 7.07 -11.57
N VAL A 345 3.80 6.56 -10.88
CA VAL A 345 2.63 7.29 -10.33
C VAL A 345 1.72 7.91 -11.41
N LYS A 346 1.82 7.49 -12.68
CA LYS A 346 1.08 8.10 -13.80
C LYS A 346 -0.44 7.96 -13.75
N GLN A 347 -0.95 6.97 -13.03
CA GLN A 347 -2.39 6.77 -12.84
C GLN A 347 -2.77 6.95 -11.36
N SER A 348 -2.10 7.83 -10.63
CA SER A 348 -2.35 8.00 -9.19
C SER A 348 -2.32 9.47 -8.80
N ALA A 349 -3.31 10.22 -9.28
CA ALA A 349 -3.47 11.64 -8.96
C ALA A 349 -3.51 11.88 -7.43
N TRP A 350 -4.11 10.95 -6.67
CA TRP A 350 -4.14 11.02 -5.21
C TRP A 350 -2.73 11.04 -4.60
N PHE A 351 -1.78 10.32 -5.20
CA PHE A 351 -0.40 10.23 -4.69
C PHE A 351 0.51 11.32 -5.26
N HIS A 352 0.14 11.96 -6.37
CA HIS A 352 0.81 13.18 -6.81
C HIS A 352 0.68 14.25 -5.72
N GLU A 353 -0.53 14.48 -5.22
CA GLU A 353 -0.77 15.44 -4.14
C GLU A 353 -0.27 14.92 -2.78
N GLY A 354 -0.75 13.77 -2.33
CA GLY A 354 -0.39 13.20 -1.02
C GLY A 354 1.09 12.86 -0.88
N GLY A 355 1.74 12.43 -1.98
CA GLY A 355 3.18 12.17 -2.04
C GLY A 355 4.01 13.46 -2.02
N ASN A 356 3.53 14.54 -2.65
CA ASN A 356 4.16 15.86 -2.55
C ASN A 356 4.03 16.42 -1.12
N VAL A 357 2.83 16.36 -0.53
CA VAL A 357 2.61 16.78 0.86
C VAL A 357 3.50 15.99 1.82
N TRP A 358 3.61 14.66 1.62
CA TRP A 358 4.53 13.83 2.39
C TRP A 358 5.97 14.30 2.28
N PHE A 359 6.39 14.64 1.08
CA PHE A 359 7.75 15.03 0.79
C PHE A 359 8.17 16.27 1.59
N GLN A 360 7.37 17.32 1.50
CA GLN A 360 7.63 18.58 2.22
C GLN A 360 7.45 18.42 3.74
N GLN A 361 6.38 17.75 4.20
CA GLN A 361 6.15 17.46 5.62
C GLN A 361 7.33 16.69 6.24
N THR A 362 7.83 15.68 5.54
CA THR A 362 8.95 14.85 6.01
C THR A 362 10.25 15.67 6.04
N ALA A 363 10.49 16.51 5.04
CA ALA A 363 11.63 17.40 5.03
C ALA A 363 11.61 18.39 6.20
N ASP A 364 10.48 19.02 6.46
CA ASP A 364 10.31 19.98 7.55
C ASP A 364 10.49 19.35 8.92
N ALA A 365 9.87 18.18 9.15
CA ALA A 365 10.01 17.46 10.41
C ALA A 365 11.44 16.94 10.63
N LYS A 366 12.14 16.53 9.58
CA LYS A 366 13.56 16.13 9.68
C LYS A 366 14.47 17.32 9.97
N ARG A 367 14.23 18.49 9.36
CA ARG A 367 15.02 19.71 9.59
C ARG A 367 14.83 20.28 10.99
N SER A 368 13.59 20.32 11.46
CA SER A 368 13.23 20.91 12.76
C SER A 368 13.33 19.92 13.93
N GLY A 369 13.33 18.62 13.64
CA GLY A 369 13.14 17.60 14.66
C GLY A 369 11.70 17.54 15.21
N ASN A 370 10.77 18.33 14.68
CA ASN A 370 9.40 18.44 15.17
C ASN A 370 8.43 17.56 14.38
N TYR A 371 7.75 16.65 15.08
CA TYR A 371 6.75 15.71 14.54
C TYR A 371 5.37 15.91 15.20
N SER A 372 5.15 17.06 15.84
CA SER A 372 3.94 17.32 16.63
C SER A 372 2.71 17.70 15.78
N SER A 373 2.89 18.05 14.51
CA SER A 373 1.81 18.41 13.59
C SER A 373 1.93 17.71 12.24
N MET A 374 0.80 17.34 11.66
CA MET A 374 0.65 16.88 10.27
C MET A 374 -0.36 17.79 9.59
N GLY A 375 -0.34 17.87 8.26
CA GLY A 375 -1.36 18.64 7.53
C GLY A 375 -2.78 18.18 7.86
N PHE A 376 -3.73 19.09 8.06
CA PHE A 376 -5.06 18.75 8.60
C PHE A 376 -5.84 17.71 7.78
N LEU A 377 -5.60 17.65 6.46
CA LEU A 377 -6.23 16.69 5.54
C LEU A 377 -5.75 15.24 5.74
N ASN A 378 -4.67 15.02 6.48
CA ASN A 378 -4.33 13.68 6.97
C ASN A 378 -5.41 13.13 7.91
N GLY A 379 -6.19 14.00 8.57
CA GLY A 379 -7.30 13.58 9.42
C GLY A 379 -8.39 12.82 8.67
N THR A 380 -8.48 12.96 7.34
CA THR A 380 -9.45 12.23 6.50
C THR A 380 -9.24 10.71 6.55
N ASP A 381 -7.98 10.25 6.52
CA ASP A 381 -7.63 8.83 6.66
C ASP A 381 -8.09 8.29 8.00
N PHE A 382 -7.69 8.97 9.07
CA PHE A 382 -7.93 8.48 10.42
C PHE A 382 -9.41 8.51 10.78
N ILE A 383 -10.16 9.55 10.40
CA ILE A 383 -11.57 9.69 10.75
C ILE A 383 -12.48 8.78 9.93
N ALA A 384 -12.12 8.46 8.69
CA ALA A 384 -12.93 7.68 7.76
C ALA A 384 -12.13 6.49 7.18
N PRO A 385 -11.70 5.54 8.02
CA PRO A 385 -10.82 4.43 7.61
C PRO A 385 -11.48 3.47 6.60
N PHE A 386 -12.80 3.55 6.42
CA PHE A 386 -13.54 2.77 5.43
C PHE A 386 -13.24 3.21 3.98
N MET A 387 -12.70 4.41 3.79
CA MET A 387 -12.24 4.87 2.48
C MET A 387 -11.00 4.08 2.03
N PRO A 388 -10.91 3.70 0.75
CA PRO A 388 -9.71 3.12 0.14
C PRO A 388 -8.47 3.98 0.35
N ILE A 389 -7.28 3.36 0.35
CA ILE A 389 -6.00 4.07 0.39
C ILE A 389 -5.80 4.88 -0.90
N GLU A 390 -6.07 4.27 -2.06
CA GLU A 390 -5.93 4.92 -3.36
C GLU A 390 -7.21 5.63 -3.80
N CYS A 391 -7.62 6.66 -3.07
CA CYS A 391 -8.86 7.37 -3.33
C CYS A 391 -8.61 8.86 -3.56
N TYR A 392 -8.95 9.38 -4.72
CA TYR A 392 -8.99 10.83 -4.94
C TYR A 392 -10.33 11.38 -4.43
N SER A 393 -10.32 12.51 -3.72
CA SER A 393 -11.52 13.13 -3.12
C SER A 393 -12.43 12.23 -2.25
N GLY A 394 -11.88 11.14 -1.71
CA GLY A 394 -12.49 10.36 -0.63
C GLY A 394 -13.89 9.81 -0.92
N TRP A 395 -14.82 10.07 0.00
CA TRP A 395 -16.18 9.51 -0.01
C TRP A 395 -17.19 10.43 -0.71
N LEU A 396 -17.76 9.97 -1.81
CA LEU A 396 -18.65 10.73 -2.70
C LEU A 396 -20.11 10.65 -2.29
N GLN A 397 -20.87 11.70 -2.61
CA GLN A 397 -22.22 11.93 -2.10
C GLN A 397 -23.23 10.80 -2.38
N ASP A 398 -23.02 10.00 -3.42
CA ASP A 398 -23.80 8.80 -3.76
C ASP A 398 -23.46 7.56 -2.92
N GLY A 399 -22.46 7.65 -2.04
CA GLY A 399 -21.99 6.57 -1.18
C GLY A 399 -20.76 5.83 -1.72
N SER A 400 -20.39 6.05 -2.98
CA SER A 400 -19.20 5.47 -3.61
C SER A 400 -17.92 6.23 -3.22
N PHE A 401 -16.77 5.77 -3.71
CA PHE A 401 -15.47 6.43 -3.48
C PHE A 401 -14.99 7.15 -4.75
N GLY A 402 -14.01 8.04 -4.68
CA GLY A 402 -13.33 8.50 -5.89
C GLY A 402 -12.25 7.50 -6.33
N GLY A 403 -12.03 7.35 -7.63
CA GLY A 403 -10.94 6.51 -8.14
C GLY A 403 -9.56 7.16 -7.92
N PRO A 404 -8.45 6.41 -8.08
CA PRO A 404 -7.11 6.93 -7.80
C PRO A 404 -6.66 8.07 -8.74
N SER A 405 -7.33 8.27 -9.87
CA SER A 405 -7.12 9.35 -10.85
C SER A 405 -8.35 10.26 -10.98
N ALA A 406 -9.07 10.49 -9.87
CA ALA A 406 -10.27 11.34 -9.82
C ALA A 406 -11.48 10.79 -10.60
N GLU A 407 -11.50 9.48 -10.91
CA GLU A 407 -12.65 8.84 -11.54
C GLU A 407 -13.89 8.98 -10.65
N GLY A 408 -15.01 9.41 -11.24
CA GLY A 408 -16.27 9.66 -10.53
C GLY A 408 -16.34 10.97 -9.75
N VAL A 409 -15.25 11.75 -9.69
CA VAL A 409 -15.19 12.99 -8.89
C VAL A 409 -15.65 14.21 -9.70
N ASN A 410 -15.05 14.45 -10.86
CA ASN A 410 -15.34 15.66 -11.63
C ASN A 410 -16.66 15.51 -12.41
N MET A 411 -17.65 16.32 -12.04
CA MET A 411 -18.94 16.42 -12.73
C MET A 411 -19.27 17.88 -13.03
N PHE A 412 -19.98 18.10 -14.14
CA PHE A 412 -20.38 19.42 -14.61
C PHE A 412 -21.87 19.46 -14.90
N ASN A 413 -22.49 20.61 -14.62
CA ASN A 413 -23.82 20.96 -15.10
C ASN A 413 -23.68 22.16 -16.04
N GLY A 414 -23.81 21.91 -17.35
CA GLY A 414 -23.37 22.88 -18.36
C GLY A 414 -21.88 23.17 -18.24
N GLY A 415 -21.48 24.45 -18.15
CA GLY A 415 -20.09 24.87 -17.95
C GLY A 415 -19.64 24.95 -16.49
N GLN A 416 -20.53 24.74 -15.52
CA GLN A 416 -20.23 24.88 -14.09
C GLN A 416 -19.90 23.52 -13.46
N GLN A 417 -18.78 23.43 -12.75
CA GLN A 417 -18.46 22.26 -11.92
C GLN A 417 -19.46 22.16 -10.76
N ILE A 418 -19.89 20.94 -10.43
CA ILE A 418 -20.75 20.66 -9.28
C ILE A 418 -20.01 19.81 -8.24
N CYS A 419 -20.33 20.01 -6.96
CA CYS A 419 -19.70 19.28 -5.86
C CYS A 419 -20.21 17.85 -5.81
N THR A 420 -19.32 16.86 -5.88
CA THR A 420 -19.67 15.41 -5.80
C THR A 420 -19.20 14.75 -4.51
N TRP A 421 -18.37 15.44 -3.73
CA TRP A 421 -17.74 14.90 -2.52
C TRP A 421 -18.36 15.46 -1.24
N ARG A 422 -17.99 14.86 -0.11
CA ARG A 422 -18.37 15.36 1.22
C ARG A 422 -17.30 16.30 1.77
N ARG A 423 -17.76 17.29 2.52
CA ARG A 423 -16.92 18.27 3.22
C ARG A 423 -15.80 17.56 3.97
N PHE A 424 -14.60 18.15 3.96
CA PHE A 424 -13.39 17.63 4.59
C PHE A 424 -12.81 16.38 3.91
N LEU A 425 -13.64 15.37 3.62
CA LEU A 425 -13.22 14.12 2.96
C LEU A 425 -12.80 14.33 1.49
N GLY A 426 -13.28 15.39 0.83
CA GLY A 426 -12.80 15.80 -0.50
C GLY A 426 -11.31 16.12 -0.54
N GLY A 427 -10.71 16.51 0.58
CA GLY A 427 -9.28 16.76 0.68
C GLY A 427 -8.42 15.51 0.89
N HIS A 428 -9.00 14.31 0.89
CA HIS A 428 -8.28 13.06 1.13
C HIS A 428 -7.09 12.83 0.17
N GLN A 429 -7.17 13.34 -1.06
CA GLN A 429 -6.06 13.33 -2.02
C GLN A 429 -4.78 14.00 -1.52
N TYR A 430 -4.86 14.93 -0.56
CA TYR A 430 -3.70 15.63 0.00
C TYR A 430 -3.11 14.90 1.22
N SER A 431 -3.67 13.78 1.62
CA SER A 431 -3.16 13.04 2.77
C SER A 431 -1.81 12.42 2.48
N SER A 432 -0.88 12.61 3.43
CA SER A 432 0.43 11.99 3.46
C SER A 432 0.50 10.80 4.43
N THR A 433 -0.64 10.34 4.97
CA THR A 433 -0.68 9.31 6.01
C THR A 433 -0.11 7.99 5.51
N PHE A 434 -0.53 7.53 4.32
CA PHE A 434 0.00 6.30 3.73
C PHE A 434 1.50 6.37 3.37
N PRO A 435 2.01 7.37 2.62
CA PRO A 435 3.45 7.48 2.38
C PRO A 435 4.27 7.68 3.68
N THR A 436 3.71 8.32 4.71
CA THR A 436 4.32 8.39 6.06
C THR A 436 4.46 6.99 6.66
N PHE A 437 3.42 6.17 6.59
CA PHE A 437 3.46 4.78 7.04
C PHE A 437 4.48 3.95 6.23
N ILE A 438 4.55 4.13 4.91
CA ILE A 438 5.54 3.47 4.06
C ILE A 438 6.97 3.82 4.49
N GLY A 439 7.27 5.10 4.69
CA GLY A 439 8.58 5.55 5.16
C GLY A 439 8.95 4.97 6.53
N ASN A 440 7.99 4.92 7.46
CA ASN A 440 8.19 4.35 8.80
C ASN A 440 8.37 2.82 8.79
N THR A 441 7.74 2.11 7.86
CA THR A 441 7.64 0.64 7.89
C THR A 441 8.65 -0.03 6.96
N LEU A 442 8.86 0.52 5.77
CA LEU A 442 9.76 -0.02 4.76
C LEU A 442 11.08 0.77 4.66
N GLY A 443 11.16 1.94 5.28
CA GLY A 443 12.29 2.85 5.25
C GLY A 443 12.10 4.03 4.29
N ASP A 444 12.82 5.12 4.53
CA ASP A 444 12.70 6.38 3.78
C ASP A 444 12.88 6.22 2.25
N ASN A 445 13.66 5.23 1.83
CA ASN A 445 13.94 4.96 0.42
C ASN A 445 12.83 4.18 -0.30
N ALA A 446 11.78 3.75 0.41
CA ALA A 446 10.64 3.08 -0.21
C ALA A 446 9.77 4.05 -1.04
N VAL A 447 9.59 5.30 -0.59
CA VAL A 447 8.81 6.28 -1.36
C VAL A 447 9.52 6.70 -2.67
N PRO A 448 10.83 7.00 -2.69
CA PRO A 448 11.58 7.13 -3.95
C PRO A 448 11.42 5.92 -4.88
N TRP A 449 11.37 4.70 -4.33
CA TRP A 449 11.17 3.49 -5.13
C TRP A 449 9.82 3.49 -5.84
N ILE A 450 8.74 3.93 -5.18
CA ILE A 450 7.41 4.06 -5.78
C ILE A 450 7.48 5.00 -6.99
N TRP A 451 8.03 6.19 -6.80
CA TRP A 451 8.15 7.19 -7.87
C TRP A 451 8.99 6.71 -9.05
N ARG A 452 9.95 5.82 -8.81
CA ARG A 452 10.80 5.26 -9.85
C ARG A 452 10.24 4.00 -10.51
N ASN A 453 9.50 3.15 -9.81
CA ASN A 453 9.23 1.78 -10.24
C ASN A 453 7.75 1.39 -10.26
N ALA A 454 6.83 2.28 -9.86
CA ALA A 454 5.38 2.04 -9.93
C ALA A 454 4.76 2.76 -11.13
N PRO A 455 4.88 2.26 -12.39
CA PRO A 455 4.54 3.00 -13.60
C PRO A 455 3.06 3.41 -13.71
N THR A 456 2.16 2.74 -12.99
CA THR A 456 0.71 2.97 -13.06
C THR A 456 0.13 3.37 -11.71
N ARG A 457 -0.51 2.43 -11.00
CA ARG A 457 -1.12 2.61 -9.68
C ARG A 457 -0.09 2.32 -8.57
N VAL A 458 -0.14 3.05 -7.47
CA VAL A 458 0.86 2.99 -6.40
C VAL A 458 0.84 1.64 -5.68
N LEU A 459 -0.32 1.15 -5.23
CA LEU A 459 -0.36 -0.13 -4.49
C LEU A 459 -0.02 -1.31 -5.39
N ALA A 460 -0.51 -1.34 -6.63
CA ALA A 460 -0.12 -2.36 -7.61
C ALA A 460 1.39 -2.31 -7.91
N GLY A 461 1.95 -1.10 -8.00
CA GLY A 461 3.39 -0.90 -8.13
C GLY A 461 4.19 -1.42 -6.94
N ILE A 462 3.78 -1.10 -5.70
CA ILE A 462 4.40 -1.66 -4.49
C ILE A 462 4.31 -3.19 -4.51
N ALA A 463 3.15 -3.75 -4.86
CA ALA A 463 2.94 -5.20 -4.97
C ALA A 463 3.91 -5.86 -5.97
N SER A 464 4.26 -5.19 -7.07
CA SER A 464 5.26 -5.70 -8.02
C SER A 464 6.67 -5.81 -7.41
N GLY A 465 6.98 -5.00 -6.38
CA GLY A 465 8.26 -5.02 -5.68
C GLY A 465 8.31 -5.95 -4.46
N ILE A 466 7.20 -6.08 -3.72
CA ILE A 466 7.15 -6.90 -2.49
C ILE A 466 6.36 -8.20 -2.61
N GLY A 467 5.60 -8.40 -3.69
CA GLY A 467 4.69 -9.53 -3.92
C GLY A 467 3.31 -9.37 -3.27
N ASP A 468 2.31 -10.10 -3.81
CA ASP A 468 0.89 -10.00 -3.42
C ASP A 468 0.67 -10.21 -1.91
N ALA A 469 1.21 -11.30 -1.36
CA ALA A 469 1.04 -11.63 0.05
C ALA A 469 1.56 -10.52 1.00
N GLN A 470 2.69 -9.91 0.67
CA GLN A 470 3.23 -8.82 1.47
C GLN A 470 2.47 -7.51 1.26
N MET A 471 1.97 -7.23 0.06
CA MET A 471 1.11 -6.08 -0.19
C MET A 471 -0.17 -6.13 0.66
N ARG A 472 -0.82 -7.31 0.70
CA ARG A 472 -2.01 -7.52 1.54
C ARG A 472 -1.68 -7.35 3.02
N ARG A 473 -0.55 -7.90 3.48
CA ARG A 473 -0.06 -7.69 4.85
C ARG A 473 0.20 -6.22 5.16
N LEU A 474 0.77 -5.48 4.21
CA LEU A 474 1.08 -4.05 4.35
C LEU A 474 -0.19 -3.21 4.52
N ILE A 475 -1.26 -3.54 3.79
CA ILE A 475 -2.58 -2.91 3.95
C ILE A 475 -3.16 -3.23 5.34
N ILE A 476 -3.12 -4.50 5.77
CA ILE A 476 -3.62 -4.90 7.09
C ILE A 476 -2.83 -4.18 8.20
N GLU A 477 -1.50 -4.12 8.08
CA GLU A 477 -0.63 -3.41 9.03
C GLU A 477 -0.96 -1.92 9.09
N TYR A 478 -1.13 -1.26 7.93
CA TYR A 478 -1.53 0.14 7.85
C TYR A 478 -2.85 0.37 8.60
N ARG A 479 -3.89 -0.41 8.29
CA ARG A 479 -5.22 -0.24 8.88
C ARG A 479 -5.25 -0.51 10.39
N SER A 480 -4.47 -1.48 10.86
CA SER A 480 -4.34 -1.78 12.28
C SER A 480 -3.52 -0.74 13.05
N LYS A 481 -2.46 -0.22 12.44
CA LYS A 481 -1.70 0.91 13.01
C LYS A 481 -2.48 2.21 13.01
N MET A 482 -3.39 2.43 12.05
CA MET A 482 -4.36 3.54 12.11
C MET A 482 -5.29 3.42 13.30
N ALA A 483 -5.89 2.24 13.50
CA ALA A 483 -6.77 2.00 14.65
C ALA A 483 -6.06 2.22 15.99
N THR A 484 -4.75 1.95 16.06
CA THR A 484 -3.92 2.14 17.27
C THR A 484 -3.13 3.45 17.33
N VAL A 485 -3.21 4.27 16.28
CA VAL A 485 -2.36 5.46 16.07
C VAL A 485 -0.86 5.17 16.28
N ASP A 486 -0.39 4.00 15.84
CA ASP A 486 1.01 3.57 15.97
C ASP A 486 1.88 4.10 14.82
N PHE A 487 2.02 5.43 14.75
CA PHE A 487 2.74 6.16 13.69
C PHE A 487 4.09 6.72 14.15
N GLY A 488 4.74 6.06 15.12
CA GLY A 488 6.04 6.46 15.64
C GLY A 488 6.04 7.89 16.17
N LYS A 489 6.93 8.75 15.65
CA LYS A 489 7.06 10.15 16.06
C LYS A 489 5.81 10.99 15.77
N TRP A 490 5.02 10.61 14.76
CA TRP A 490 3.80 11.32 14.34
C TRP A 490 2.57 11.00 15.19
N LYS A 491 2.68 10.12 16.19
CA LYS A 491 1.56 9.69 17.03
C LYS A 491 0.75 10.85 17.59
N ARG A 492 1.40 11.87 18.17
CA ARG A 492 0.71 13.03 18.76
C ARG A 492 -0.05 13.85 17.72
N ALA A 493 0.56 14.06 16.54
CA ALA A 493 -0.07 14.74 15.42
C ALA A 493 -1.34 13.99 14.95
N ALA A 494 -1.25 12.67 14.78
CA ALA A 494 -2.38 11.87 14.35
C ALA A 494 -3.53 11.84 15.38
N VAL A 495 -3.24 11.83 16.68
CA VAL A 495 -4.29 11.97 17.72
C VAL A 495 -4.93 13.36 17.66
N ALA A 496 -4.16 14.44 17.48
CA ALA A 496 -4.69 15.80 17.36
C ALA A 496 -5.65 15.92 16.16
N LEU A 497 -5.27 15.37 14.99
CA LEU A 497 -6.12 15.35 13.81
C LEU A 497 -7.44 14.60 14.03
N LEU A 498 -7.41 13.46 14.72
CA LEU A 498 -8.63 12.76 15.12
C LEU A 498 -9.45 13.61 16.10
N ASP A 499 -8.81 14.26 17.07
CA ASP A 499 -9.49 15.07 18.06
C ASP A 499 -10.23 16.27 17.48
N ASP A 500 -9.64 16.94 16.49
CA ASP A 500 -10.19 18.11 15.80
C ASP A 500 -11.40 17.77 14.91
N ASN A 501 -11.48 16.53 14.41
CA ASN A 501 -12.50 16.12 13.45
C ASN A 501 -13.58 15.21 14.03
N PHE A 502 -13.33 14.57 15.18
CA PHE A 502 -14.29 13.67 15.83
C PHE A 502 -15.58 14.40 16.23
N GLY A 503 -16.73 13.85 15.84
CA GLY A 503 -18.05 14.40 16.09
C GLY A 503 -18.45 15.52 15.13
N SER A 504 -17.60 15.89 14.16
CA SER A 504 -17.96 16.88 13.15
C SER A 504 -19.08 16.36 12.22
N SER A 505 -19.94 17.26 11.76
CA SER A 505 -21.01 16.93 10.83
C SER A 505 -20.49 16.99 9.39
N ILE A 506 -20.55 15.89 8.64
CA ILE A 506 -19.99 15.77 7.28
C ILE A 506 -21.13 15.54 6.28
N GLY A 507 -21.47 16.58 5.53
CA GLY A 507 -22.42 16.56 4.41
C GLY A 507 -21.75 16.96 3.09
N ALA A 508 -22.52 17.42 2.10
CA ALA A 508 -21.97 18.03 0.88
C ALA A 508 -21.07 19.23 1.22
N GLU A 509 -19.98 19.43 0.48
CA GLU A 509 -19.01 20.50 0.80
C GLU A 509 -19.51 21.89 0.43
N TRP A 510 -20.07 22.05 -0.77
CA TRP A 510 -20.59 23.32 -1.26
C TRP A 510 -21.70 23.09 -2.30
N GLN A 511 -22.42 24.16 -2.62
CA GLN A 511 -23.52 24.17 -3.59
C GLN A 511 -23.14 24.96 -4.85
N PRO A 512 -23.62 24.56 -6.05
CA PRO A 512 -24.49 23.41 -6.31
C PRO A 512 -23.76 22.07 -6.15
N SER A 513 -24.39 21.12 -5.46
CA SER A 513 -23.90 19.74 -5.35
C SER A 513 -24.65 18.80 -6.29
N TRP A 514 -24.05 17.63 -6.55
CA TRP A 514 -24.69 16.56 -7.30
C TRP A 514 -25.85 15.95 -6.50
N LEU A 515 -25.61 15.64 -5.23
CA LEU A 515 -26.59 15.10 -4.28
C LEU A 515 -26.48 15.83 -2.93
N ASN A 516 -27.50 15.65 -2.09
CA ASN A 516 -27.56 16.19 -0.73
C ASN A 516 -27.73 15.05 0.29
N PRO A 517 -26.67 14.27 0.57
CA PRO A 517 -26.77 13.18 1.53
C PRO A 517 -27.02 13.71 2.94
N ALA A 518 -27.70 12.91 3.77
CA ALA A 518 -27.82 13.20 5.20
C ALA A 518 -26.42 13.36 5.82
N PRO A 519 -26.20 14.36 6.70
CA PRO A 519 -24.90 14.54 7.33
C PRO A 519 -24.50 13.32 8.16
N TRP A 520 -23.25 12.89 8.01
CA TRP A 520 -22.64 11.84 8.81
C TRP A 520 -21.87 12.47 9.98
N THR A 521 -22.08 11.96 11.20
CA THR A 521 -21.30 12.38 12.38
C THR A 521 -19.97 11.64 12.38
N ALA A 522 -18.89 12.38 12.24
CA ALA A 522 -17.57 11.83 11.98
C ALA A 522 -17.02 11.03 13.17
N THR A 523 -16.67 9.77 12.92
CA THR A 523 -16.05 8.86 13.90
C THR A 523 -15.29 7.76 13.15
N PRO A 524 -14.11 7.30 13.62
CA PRO A 524 -13.39 6.20 12.98
C PRO A 524 -14.09 4.85 13.15
N TYR A 525 -15.12 4.77 14.01
CA TYR A 525 -15.76 3.53 14.40
C TYR A 525 -17.05 3.28 13.62
N VAL A 526 -17.28 2.03 13.22
CA VAL A 526 -18.51 1.65 12.53
C VAL A 526 -19.62 1.35 13.52
N LYS A 527 -20.84 1.83 13.23
CA LYS A 527 -22.05 1.43 13.94
C LYS A 527 -22.40 -0.02 13.58
N THR A 528 -22.82 -0.82 14.56
CA THR A 528 -23.27 -2.18 14.31
C THR A 528 -24.61 -2.45 15.00
N THR A 529 -25.36 -3.41 14.48
CA THR A 529 -26.53 -4.01 15.14
C THR A 529 -26.13 -5.37 15.69
N ASN A 530 -26.47 -5.63 16.95
CA ASN A 530 -26.21 -6.91 17.60
C ASN A 530 -27.49 -7.75 17.62
N ASN A 531 -27.47 -8.91 16.96
CA ASN A 531 -28.54 -9.90 17.02
C ASN A 531 -27.98 -11.21 17.59
N GLY A 532 -28.31 -11.53 18.84
CA GLY A 532 -27.88 -12.77 19.48
C GLY A 532 -26.36 -12.95 19.60
N GLY A 533 -25.59 -11.86 19.65
CA GLY A 533 -24.12 -11.89 19.65
C GLY A 533 -23.49 -11.79 18.26
N THR A 534 -24.26 -11.85 17.18
CA THR A 534 -23.76 -11.56 15.83
C THR A 534 -23.85 -10.07 15.55
N LEU A 535 -22.71 -9.41 15.34
CA LEU A 535 -22.65 -8.02 14.92
C LEU A 535 -22.77 -7.91 13.39
N THR A 536 -23.68 -7.05 12.95
CA THR A 536 -23.85 -6.64 11.54
C THR A 536 -23.47 -5.17 11.40
N PRO A 537 -22.53 -4.79 10.51
CA PRO A 537 -22.13 -3.41 10.30
C PRO A 537 -23.21 -2.57 9.60
N ASP A 538 -23.23 -1.28 9.89
CA ASP A 538 -24.03 -0.31 9.12
C ASP A 538 -23.52 -0.25 7.68
N THR A 539 -24.44 -0.42 6.72
CA THR A 539 -24.14 -0.42 5.29
C THR A 539 -23.52 0.89 4.80
N LEU A 540 -23.75 2.01 5.52
CA LEU A 540 -23.29 3.34 5.11
C LEU A 540 -21.77 3.44 5.02
N THR A 541 -21.05 2.82 5.97
CA THR A 541 -19.59 2.93 6.11
C THR A 541 -18.87 1.61 5.91
N LEU A 542 -19.47 0.68 5.15
CA LEU A 542 -18.77 -0.55 4.75
C LEU A 542 -17.42 -0.21 4.07
N PRO A 543 -16.37 -1.02 4.30
CA PRO A 543 -15.07 -0.82 3.67
C PRO A 543 -15.17 -0.82 2.14
N GLY A 544 -14.42 0.07 1.49
CA GLY A 544 -14.04 -0.08 0.08
C GLY A 544 -12.86 -1.03 -0.12
N TRP A 545 -12.34 -1.11 -1.35
CA TRP A 545 -11.08 -1.83 -1.60
C TRP A 545 -9.97 -1.19 -0.77
N SER A 546 -9.09 -1.97 -0.15
CA SER A 546 -8.05 -1.49 0.79
C SER A 546 -8.58 -0.73 2.02
N GLY A 547 -9.89 -0.57 2.20
CA GLY A 547 -10.53 0.14 3.31
C GLY A 547 -10.67 -0.73 4.56
N SER A 548 -11.01 -0.12 5.70
CA SER A 548 -11.32 -0.87 6.92
C SER A 548 -12.46 -0.31 7.77
N ASN A 549 -13.01 -1.17 8.62
CA ASN A 549 -13.91 -0.81 9.70
C ASN A 549 -13.23 -1.08 11.03
N GLN A 550 -13.54 -0.25 12.03
CA GLN A 550 -13.05 -0.40 13.39
C GLN A 550 -14.26 -0.56 14.32
N ILE A 551 -14.32 -1.67 15.04
CA ILE A 551 -15.41 -1.97 15.99
C ILE A 551 -14.83 -2.02 17.40
N PRO A 552 -15.08 -1.00 18.24
CA PRO A 552 -14.76 -1.06 19.66
C PRO A 552 -15.60 -2.15 20.34
N LEU A 553 -14.94 -3.09 21.00
CA LEU A 553 -15.54 -4.20 21.75
C LEU A 553 -15.27 -4.01 23.24
N THR A 554 -16.32 -4.08 24.06
CA THR A 554 -16.18 -4.12 25.51
C THR A 554 -15.78 -5.52 25.92
N VAL A 555 -14.66 -5.64 26.64
CA VAL A 555 -14.07 -6.94 26.97
C VAL A 555 -14.01 -7.20 28.46
N SER A 556 -14.06 -8.46 28.83
CA SER A 556 -13.89 -8.94 30.21
C SER A 556 -13.05 -10.21 30.24
N GLY A 557 -12.30 -10.40 31.32
CA GLY A 557 -11.40 -11.55 31.48
C GLY A 557 -10.05 -11.39 30.77
N ASN A 558 -9.38 -12.52 30.55
CA ASN A 558 -7.98 -12.56 30.12
C ASN A 558 -7.78 -12.96 28.65
N THR A 559 -8.87 -13.23 27.92
CA THR A 559 -8.84 -13.66 26.52
C THR A 559 -10.08 -13.15 25.81
N VAL A 560 -9.90 -12.68 24.57
CA VAL A 560 -10.96 -12.24 23.67
C VAL A 560 -10.98 -13.14 22.45
N THR A 561 -12.15 -13.66 22.10
CA THR A 561 -12.38 -14.42 20.87
C THR A 561 -13.59 -13.86 20.14
N VAL A 562 -13.43 -13.67 18.83
CA VAL A 562 -14.50 -13.35 17.88
C VAL A 562 -14.47 -14.36 16.74
N ASN A 563 -15.59 -14.58 16.06
CA ASN A 563 -15.66 -15.39 14.84
C ASN A 563 -16.01 -14.48 13.66
N PHE A 564 -15.08 -14.38 12.71
CA PHE A 564 -15.20 -13.52 11.55
C PHE A 564 -15.82 -14.24 10.36
N GLN A 565 -16.85 -13.65 9.78
CA GLN A 565 -17.62 -14.23 8.68
C GLN A 565 -17.66 -13.22 7.53
N PRO A 566 -16.68 -13.23 6.62
CA PRO A 566 -16.64 -12.28 5.51
C PRO A 566 -17.78 -12.54 4.51
N ILE A 567 -18.32 -11.46 3.94
CA ILE A 567 -19.24 -11.50 2.79
C ILE A 567 -18.54 -10.73 1.66
N GLY A 568 -17.50 -11.36 1.11
CA GLY A 568 -16.65 -10.78 0.07
C GLY A 568 -15.24 -11.35 0.11
N ALA A 569 -14.56 -11.30 -1.04
CA ALA A 569 -13.17 -11.75 -1.15
C ALA A 569 -12.21 -10.83 -0.38
N ASN A 570 -11.05 -11.37 -0.02
CA ASN A 570 -9.89 -10.62 0.48
C ASN A 570 -10.14 -9.80 1.75
N MET A 571 -11.16 -10.18 2.52
CA MET A 571 -11.50 -9.63 3.81
C MET A 571 -10.70 -10.30 4.93
N THR A 572 -10.31 -9.51 5.93
CA THR A 572 -9.58 -9.98 7.12
C THR A 572 -10.07 -9.32 8.38
N CYS A 573 -9.90 -9.99 9.52
CA CYS A 573 -10.14 -9.44 10.85
C CYS A 573 -8.85 -9.53 11.68
N GLN A 574 -8.51 -8.46 12.40
CA GLN A 574 -7.45 -8.40 13.40
C GLN A 574 -7.98 -7.74 14.69
N LEU A 575 -7.59 -8.25 15.86
CA LEU A 575 -7.89 -7.63 17.15
C LEU A 575 -6.70 -6.78 17.59
N VAL A 576 -6.96 -5.55 18.01
CA VAL A 576 -5.93 -4.61 18.45
C VAL A 576 -6.38 -3.89 19.71
N TYR A 577 -5.45 -3.53 20.58
CA TYR A 577 -5.76 -2.70 21.74
C TYR A 577 -4.53 -1.93 22.23
N TRP A 578 -4.75 -0.91 23.06
CA TRP A 578 -3.66 -0.33 23.85
C TRP A 578 -3.67 -0.92 25.24
N THR A 579 -2.51 -1.25 25.79
CA THR A 579 -2.40 -1.50 27.23
C THR A 579 -2.82 -0.24 28.01
N ALA A 580 -3.10 -0.37 29.31
CA ALA A 580 -3.36 0.78 30.18
C ALA A 580 -2.28 1.88 30.09
N ASN A 581 -1.04 1.50 29.78
CA ASN A 581 0.10 2.38 29.56
C ASN A 581 0.29 2.79 28.08
N GLY A 582 -0.75 2.75 27.24
CA GLY A 582 -0.73 3.25 25.87
C GLY A 582 0.18 2.50 24.87
N THR A 583 0.62 1.28 25.20
CA THR A 583 1.40 0.44 24.27
C THR A 583 0.46 -0.37 23.38
N PRO A 584 0.59 -0.32 22.04
CA PRO A 584 -0.28 -1.10 21.17
C PRO A 584 0.06 -2.59 21.22
N VAL A 585 -0.98 -3.42 21.16
CA VAL A 585 -0.92 -4.88 21.08
C VAL A 585 -1.80 -5.33 19.94
N TYR A 586 -1.31 -6.27 19.13
CA TYR A 586 -1.98 -6.81 17.96
C TYR A 586 -2.16 -8.32 18.12
N SER A 587 -3.25 -8.89 17.62
CA SER A 587 -3.36 -10.33 17.36
C SER A 587 -2.81 -10.68 15.97
N GLY A 588 -2.74 -11.98 15.64
CA GLY A 588 -2.72 -12.38 14.23
C GLY A 588 -4.00 -11.94 13.52
N TYR A 589 -4.11 -12.16 12.21
CA TYR A 589 -5.34 -11.91 11.47
C TYR A 589 -5.88 -13.20 10.84
N VAL A 590 -7.19 -13.25 10.64
CA VAL A 590 -7.88 -14.36 9.96
C VAL A 590 -8.66 -13.84 8.76
N SER A 591 -8.75 -14.65 7.71
CA SER A 591 -9.66 -14.38 6.59
C SER A 591 -11.11 -14.78 6.90
N SER A 592 -11.30 -15.73 7.83
CA SER A 592 -12.59 -16.18 8.34
C SER A 592 -12.39 -17.05 9.59
N GLY A 593 -13.44 -17.27 10.37
CA GLY A 593 -13.44 -18.15 11.52
C GLY A 593 -12.96 -17.48 12.82
N ASN A 594 -12.61 -18.30 13.81
CA ASN A 594 -12.24 -17.80 15.13
C ASN A 594 -10.90 -17.06 15.12
N LEU A 595 -10.89 -15.90 15.75
CA LEU A 595 -9.70 -15.11 16.05
C LEU A 595 -9.66 -14.86 17.56
N THR A 596 -8.53 -15.23 18.18
CA THR A 596 -8.31 -15.10 19.62
C THR A 596 -7.13 -14.21 19.93
N LEU A 597 -7.23 -13.42 21.01
CA LEU A 597 -6.16 -12.64 21.60
C LEU A 597 -6.18 -12.75 23.12
N ASN A 598 -5.07 -13.16 23.72
CA ASN A 598 -4.86 -13.16 25.16
C ASN A 598 -4.49 -11.76 25.62
N LEU A 599 -5.22 -11.28 26.62
CA LEU A 599 -5.06 -9.97 27.23
C LEU A 599 -4.03 -10.05 28.35
N THR A 600 -2.77 -10.31 27.99
CA THR A 600 -1.65 -10.40 28.96
C THR A 600 -1.39 -9.08 29.68
N SER A 601 -1.92 -7.98 29.15
CA SER A 601 -1.97 -6.68 29.79
C SER A 601 -3.37 -6.10 29.63
N THR A 602 -3.88 -5.44 30.67
CA THR A 602 -5.22 -4.86 30.69
C THR A 602 -5.41 -3.87 29.55
N PRO A 603 -6.43 -4.05 28.69
CA PRO A 603 -6.78 -3.08 27.67
C PRO A 603 -7.23 -1.74 28.28
N ALA A 604 -6.75 -0.65 27.72
CA ALA A 604 -7.17 0.69 28.10
C ALA A 604 -8.69 0.83 27.94
N GLY A 605 -9.36 1.24 29.01
CA GLY A 605 -10.82 1.36 29.05
C GLY A 605 -11.58 0.03 28.91
N ASN A 606 -10.91 -1.12 29.08
CA ASN A 606 -11.46 -2.46 28.82
C ASN A 606 -12.04 -2.58 27.40
N VAL A 607 -11.34 -1.98 26.41
CA VAL A 607 -11.73 -2.03 25.01
C VAL A 607 -10.66 -2.68 24.14
N VAL A 608 -11.10 -3.60 23.29
CA VAL A 608 -10.34 -4.14 22.16
C VAL A 608 -11.05 -3.70 20.88
N ILE A 609 -10.30 -3.30 19.87
CA ILE A 609 -10.86 -2.91 18.57
C ILE A 609 -10.71 -4.10 17.61
N ALA A 610 -11.81 -4.56 17.01
CA ALA A 610 -11.76 -5.42 15.84
C ALA A 610 -11.59 -4.56 14.58
N VAL A 611 -10.49 -4.75 13.86
CA VAL A 611 -10.16 -4.08 12.61
C VAL A 611 -10.48 -5.02 11.46
N ILE A 612 -11.52 -4.68 10.70
CA ILE A 612 -11.98 -5.45 9.55
C ILE A 612 -11.47 -4.80 8.28
N THR A 613 -10.58 -5.46 7.55
CA THR A 613 -9.87 -4.86 6.42
C THR A 613 -10.15 -5.64 5.15
N ASN A 614 -10.59 -4.95 4.10
CA ASN A 614 -10.46 -5.47 2.75
C ASN A 614 -9.02 -5.22 2.28
N SER A 615 -8.36 -6.25 1.77
CA SER A 615 -6.95 -6.21 1.35
C SER A 615 -6.77 -6.06 -0.17
N ASP A 616 -7.84 -5.79 -0.93
CA ASP A 616 -7.74 -5.54 -2.36
C ASP A 616 -7.00 -4.24 -2.65
N TYR A 617 -6.10 -4.30 -3.62
CA TYR A 617 -5.25 -3.18 -4.01
C TYR A 617 -5.25 -2.93 -5.52
N ILE A 618 -6.10 -3.66 -6.25
CA ILE A 618 -6.27 -3.52 -7.69
C ILE A 618 -7.54 -2.69 -7.95
N TYR A 619 -7.39 -1.63 -8.73
CA TYR A 619 -8.49 -0.78 -9.16
C TYR A 619 -8.91 -1.12 -10.59
N GLU A 620 -10.15 -1.55 -10.78
CA GLU A 620 -10.73 -2.00 -12.06
C GLU A 620 -11.88 -1.09 -12.52
N GLY A 621 -11.85 0.19 -12.15
CA GLY A 621 -12.83 1.19 -12.58
C GLY A 621 -14.08 1.28 -11.70
N GLU A 622 -15.23 1.57 -12.31
CA GLU A 622 -16.50 1.86 -11.62
C GLU A 622 -16.95 0.72 -10.69
N ALA A 623 -16.70 -0.53 -11.07
CA ALA A 623 -17.07 -1.68 -10.25
C ALA A 623 -16.31 -1.68 -8.91
N THR A 624 -15.00 -1.46 -8.93
CA THR A 624 -14.19 -1.33 -7.71
C THR A 624 -14.62 -0.10 -6.92
N ARG A 625 -14.84 1.02 -7.61
CA ARG A 625 -15.20 2.32 -7.02
C ARG A 625 -16.47 2.29 -6.16
N LYS A 626 -17.47 1.53 -6.61
CA LYS A 626 -18.78 1.40 -5.96
C LYS A 626 -18.87 0.21 -5.02
N ARG A 627 -17.90 -0.72 -5.06
CA ARG A 627 -17.93 -1.94 -4.25
C ARG A 627 -17.76 -1.62 -2.76
N LYS A 628 -18.57 -2.29 -1.95
CA LYS A 628 -18.57 -2.27 -0.50
C LYS A 628 -18.50 -3.71 -0.01
N TYR A 629 -17.71 -3.97 1.03
CA TYR A 629 -17.48 -5.33 1.51
C TYR A 629 -18.18 -5.56 2.84
N ASP A 630 -19.21 -6.41 2.84
CA ASP A 630 -20.00 -6.74 4.03
C ASP A 630 -19.38 -7.91 4.81
N TYR A 631 -19.81 -8.11 6.06
CA TYR A 631 -19.34 -9.17 6.94
C TYR A 631 -20.25 -9.33 8.16
N ARG A 632 -20.09 -10.44 8.88
CA ARG A 632 -20.61 -10.62 10.25
C ARG A 632 -19.44 -10.86 11.21
N LEU A 633 -19.58 -10.35 12.43
CA LEU A 633 -18.63 -10.59 13.51
C LEU A 633 -19.37 -11.16 14.70
N GLN A 634 -19.24 -12.47 14.92
CA GLN A 634 -19.85 -13.14 16.05
C GLN A 634 -18.98 -12.97 17.29
N LEU A 635 -19.59 -12.49 18.38
CA LEU A 635 -18.98 -12.42 19.70
C LEU A 635 -18.92 -13.83 20.30
N VAL A 636 -17.75 -14.24 20.81
CA VAL A 636 -17.53 -15.60 21.32
C VAL A 636 -17.13 -15.60 22.78
N THR A 637 -15.91 -15.22 23.12
CA THR A 637 -15.39 -15.32 24.49
C THR A 637 -14.79 -13.99 24.92
N GLY A 638 -15.05 -13.57 26.17
CA GLY A 638 -14.48 -12.36 26.75
C GLY A 638 -14.95 -11.04 26.13
N VAL A 639 -16.06 -11.07 25.37
CA VAL A 639 -16.68 -9.87 24.79
C VAL A 639 -18.12 -9.77 25.26
N THR A 640 -18.48 -8.65 25.87
CA THR A 640 -19.84 -8.42 26.41
C THR A 640 -20.73 -7.61 25.47
N GLY A 641 -20.14 -6.99 24.44
CA GLY A 641 -20.83 -6.20 23.44
C GLY A 641 -19.91 -5.19 22.77
N THR A 642 -20.48 -4.25 22.05
CA THR A 642 -19.74 -3.11 21.48
C THR A 642 -19.61 -1.98 22.49
N ALA A 643 -18.45 -1.32 22.50
CA ALA A 643 -18.26 -0.07 23.22
C ALA A 643 -18.79 1.11 22.38
N SER A 644 -18.98 2.28 23.01
CA SER A 644 -19.55 3.46 22.35
C SER A 644 -18.69 3.94 21.17
N ILE A 645 -19.31 4.15 20.02
CA ILE A 645 -18.67 4.78 18.85
C ILE A 645 -18.48 6.31 19.00
N ASN A 646 -19.05 6.89 20.07
CA ASN A 646 -18.96 8.31 20.39
C ASN A 646 -17.89 8.61 21.44
N THR A 647 -17.08 7.61 21.81
CA THR A 647 -15.97 7.75 22.74
C THR A 647 -14.64 7.71 21.98
N LYS A 648 -13.74 8.64 22.30
CA LYS A 648 -12.43 8.81 21.66
C LYS A 648 -11.40 7.74 22.12
N TRP A 649 -11.67 6.46 21.89
CA TRP A 649 -10.81 5.35 22.37
C TRP A 649 -9.35 5.45 21.92
N TYR A 650 -9.10 5.98 20.72
CA TYR A 650 -7.76 6.27 20.18
C TYR A 650 -6.89 7.14 21.09
N ARG A 651 -7.47 7.94 22.00
CA ARG A 651 -6.69 8.74 22.96
C ARG A 651 -5.89 7.89 23.94
N ALA A 652 -6.21 6.60 24.09
CA ALA A 652 -5.37 5.67 24.83
C ALA A 652 -3.93 5.59 24.31
N ALA A 653 -3.69 5.94 23.03
CA ALA A 653 -2.35 6.08 22.47
C ALA A 653 -1.46 7.09 23.23
N LEU A 654 -2.08 8.06 23.91
CA LEU A 654 -1.40 9.09 24.72
C LEU A 654 -1.16 8.67 26.17
N ASN A 655 -1.75 7.56 26.65
CA ASN A 655 -1.55 7.07 28.03
C ASN A 655 -0.13 6.54 28.29
N ALA A 656 0.70 6.42 27.26
CA ALA A 656 2.08 6.00 27.40
C ALA A 656 2.93 7.10 28.07
N ALA A 657 3.22 6.88 29.36
CA ALA A 657 4.35 7.51 30.01
C ALA A 657 5.65 7.01 29.31
N ALA A 658 6.40 7.91 28.69
CA ALA A 658 7.77 7.71 28.18
C ALA A 658 8.00 6.67 27.04
N ARG A 659 7.85 7.14 25.79
CA ARG A 659 8.81 6.84 24.70
C ARG A 659 9.38 8.10 24.03
N LEU A 660 9.34 9.22 24.75
CA LEU A 660 10.03 10.47 24.41
C LEU A 660 10.43 11.13 25.74
N ALA A 661 11.45 10.57 26.41
CA ALA A 661 12.31 11.38 27.27
C ALA A 661 13.35 11.99 26.32
N GLY A 662 13.05 13.19 25.86
CA GLY A 662 13.81 13.92 24.85
C GLY A 662 12.98 15.09 24.32
N ALA A 663 13.07 16.20 25.05
CA ALA A 663 12.51 17.54 24.82
C ALA A 663 11.07 17.77 25.32
N ASP A 664 11.03 18.34 26.53
CA ASP A 664 9.91 19.02 27.15
C ASP A 664 9.48 20.27 26.38
N ALA A 665 8.30 20.74 26.79
CA ALA A 665 7.57 21.93 26.37
C ALA A 665 8.44 23.17 26.05
N GLU A 666 8.19 23.74 24.87
CA GLU A 666 8.01 25.19 24.71
C GLU A 666 6.89 25.46 23.68
N GLU A 667 6.05 26.43 24.01
CA GLU A 667 4.98 26.97 23.17
C GLU A 667 5.55 27.69 21.93
N GLY A 668 4.83 27.59 20.80
CA GLY A 668 4.92 28.60 19.74
C GLY A 668 5.46 28.11 18.39
N ARG A 669 4.59 27.42 17.63
CA ARG A 669 4.57 27.25 16.16
C ARG A 669 5.92 27.22 15.42
N VAL A 670 6.44 26.01 15.16
CA VAL A 670 7.33 25.74 14.00
C VAL A 670 6.94 24.42 13.36
N GLY A 671 6.34 24.52 12.16
CA GLY A 671 5.81 23.45 11.33
C GLY A 671 4.82 24.08 10.36
N MET A 672 4.93 23.81 9.07
CA MET A 672 3.95 24.29 8.09
C MET A 672 2.59 23.69 8.44
N ASP A 673 1.69 24.54 8.94
CA ASP A 673 0.28 24.20 9.07
C ASP A 673 -0.38 24.32 7.70
N TRP A 674 -0.55 23.18 7.03
CA TRP A 674 -1.19 23.07 5.73
C TRP A 674 -2.68 23.47 5.74
N SER A 675 -3.30 23.74 6.90
CA SER A 675 -4.64 24.35 6.94
C SER A 675 -4.65 25.77 6.38
N LEU A 676 -3.50 26.45 6.39
CA LEU A 676 -3.32 27.79 5.81
C LEU A 676 -3.34 27.79 4.28
N TYR A 677 -3.30 26.61 3.62
CA TYR A 677 -3.55 26.48 2.17
C TYR A 677 -5.00 26.61 1.77
N CYS A 678 -5.92 26.36 2.72
CA CYS A 678 -7.33 26.26 2.43
C CYS A 678 -8.20 27.24 3.22
N ASN A 679 -7.60 28.21 3.96
CA ASN A 679 -8.09 29.58 4.27
C ASN A 679 -7.25 30.26 5.41
N GLN A 680 -7.02 31.59 5.32
CA GLN A 680 -6.19 32.55 6.13
C GLN A 680 -6.46 32.64 7.69
N PRO A 681 -5.73 33.41 8.58
CA PRO A 681 -4.26 33.65 8.78
C PRO A 681 -3.67 33.79 10.25
N PHE A 682 -2.31 33.80 10.38
CA PHE A 682 -1.32 34.40 11.36
C PHE A 682 -1.13 33.86 12.83
N ASN A 683 -0.02 33.98 13.62
CA ASN A 683 1.17 34.87 13.71
C ASN A 683 2.26 34.40 14.76
N GLY A 684 3.59 34.59 14.55
CA GLY A 684 4.66 34.48 15.60
C GLY A 684 6.06 33.91 15.18
N GLN A 685 7.20 34.39 15.72
CA GLN A 685 8.60 34.08 15.29
C GLN A 685 9.48 33.34 16.35
N ALA A 686 10.49 32.58 15.88
CA ALA A 686 11.41 31.74 16.69
C ALA A 686 12.93 32.02 16.45
N ARG A 687 13.79 31.51 17.34
CA ARG A 687 15.28 31.65 17.38
C ARG A 687 16.03 30.30 17.21
N PRO A 688 17.35 30.29 16.91
CA PRO A 688 18.05 29.15 16.29
C PRO A 688 19.16 28.52 17.14
N GLU A 689 19.42 27.20 16.98
CA GLU A 689 20.76 26.57 17.20
C GLU A 689 20.95 25.26 16.37
N GLU A 690 22.22 24.89 16.11
CA GLU A 690 22.77 23.89 15.17
C GLU A 690 22.96 22.45 15.72
N TYR A 691 23.03 21.45 14.83
CA TYR A 691 23.37 20.03 15.12
C TYR A 691 24.24 19.35 14.02
N LYS A 692 24.96 18.28 14.40
CA LYS A 692 25.81 17.42 13.53
C LYS A 692 25.24 16.00 13.29
N VAL A 693 25.60 15.38 12.16
CA VAL A 693 25.00 14.15 11.54
C VAL A 693 26.02 12.99 11.40
N ALA A 694 25.55 11.72 11.30
CA ALA A 694 26.31 10.51 10.94
C ALA A 694 25.57 9.61 9.90
N TYR A 695 26.30 8.89 9.02
CA TYR A 695 25.77 8.04 7.90
C TYR A 695 26.27 6.57 7.94
N ALA A 696 25.59 5.66 7.20
CA ALA A 696 25.93 4.23 7.06
C ALA A 696 26.24 3.81 5.60
N GLU A 697 27.30 3.02 5.38
CA GLU A 697 27.87 2.60 4.07
C GLU A 697 27.52 1.12 3.70
N PRO A 698 27.54 0.71 2.42
CA PRO A 698 27.28 -0.67 1.97
C PRO A 698 28.34 -1.70 2.43
N GLN A 699 27.92 -2.96 2.61
CA GLN A 699 28.70 -4.00 3.30
C GLN A 699 29.83 -4.67 2.48
N PHE A 700 29.81 -4.59 1.14
CA PHE A 700 30.93 -4.95 0.26
C PHE A 700 30.92 -4.08 -1.00
N GLN A 701 31.95 -4.12 -1.84
CA GLN A 701 32.06 -3.30 -3.05
C GLN A 701 32.14 -4.18 -4.29
N LEU A 702 31.53 -3.73 -5.40
CA LEU A 702 31.71 -4.31 -6.74
C LEU A 702 32.10 -3.21 -7.73
N TYR A 703 33.19 -3.42 -8.46
CA TYR A 703 33.66 -2.44 -9.43
C TYR A 703 34.40 -3.11 -10.61
N PRO A 704 34.12 -2.73 -11.87
CA PRO A 704 33.07 -1.80 -12.30
C PRO A 704 31.67 -2.44 -12.22
N ASN A 705 30.65 -1.62 -11.98
CA ASN A 705 29.25 -2.00 -12.01
C ASN A 705 28.40 -0.78 -12.43
N PRO A 706 27.91 -0.70 -13.68
CA PRO A 706 27.87 -1.76 -14.68
C PRO A 706 29.25 -2.23 -15.16
N ALA A 707 29.39 -3.54 -15.32
CA ALA A 707 30.56 -4.19 -15.91
C ALA A 707 30.37 -4.27 -17.43
N ILE A 708 31.43 -3.99 -18.19
CA ILE A 708 31.40 -4.13 -19.65
C ILE A 708 31.68 -5.61 -19.98
N GLY A 709 31.01 -6.19 -20.97
CA GLY A 709 31.34 -7.52 -21.49
C GLY A 709 32.85 -7.69 -21.73
N ASN A 710 33.42 -8.82 -21.26
CA ASN A 710 34.85 -9.13 -21.28
C ASN A 710 35.77 -8.34 -20.32
N THR A 711 35.22 -7.62 -19.32
CA THR A 711 36.02 -7.00 -18.25
C THR A 711 36.08 -7.86 -16.99
N THR A 712 36.98 -7.50 -16.07
CA THR A 712 37.05 -8.09 -14.73
C THR A 712 36.26 -7.23 -13.75
N VAL A 713 35.33 -7.83 -13.03
CA VAL A 713 34.63 -7.24 -11.89
C VAL A 713 35.37 -7.60 -10.63
N GLN A 714 35.88 -6.61 -9.91
CA GLN A 714 36.49 -6.78 -8.61
C GLN A 714 35.44 -6.70 -7.51
N LEU A 715 35.39 -7.74 -6.68
CA LEU A 715 34.60 -7.79 -5.46
C LEU A 715 35.55 -7.51 -4.30
N ARG A 716 35.23 -6.55 -3.43
CA ARG A 716 35.97 -6.30 -2.17
C ARG A 716 35.03 -6.48 -0.99
N PHE A 717 35.35 -7.38 -0.07
CA PHE A 717 34.47 -7.77 1.02
C PHE A 717 35.28 -8.12 2.28
N LYS A 718 34.68 -7.98 3.46
CA LYS A 718 35.34 -8.34 4.72
C LYS A 718 35.54 -9.85 4.83
N ASN A 719 36.77 -10.27 5.10
CA ASN A 719 37.11 -11.65 5.44
C ASN A 719 38.29 -11.67 6.42
N PRO A 720 38.12 -11.12 7.64
CA PRO A 720 39.22 -10.92 8.59
C PRO A 720 39.85 -12.22 9.10
N LYS A 721 39.17 -13.36 8.91
CA LYS A 721 39.65 -14.69 9.31
C LYS A 721 40.31 -15.47 8.16
N ALA A 722 40.40 -14.88 6.97
CA ALA A 722 40.86 -15.55 5.74
C ALA A 722 40.17 -16.90 5.48
N GLU A 723 38.89 -17.02 5.87
CA GLU A 723 38.11 -18.25 5.72
C GLU A 723 37.56 -18.39 4.29
N ARG A 724 37.06 -19.58 3.94
CA ARG A 724 36.46 -19.80 2.62
C ARG A 724 35.15 -19.01 2.50
N SER A 725 35.19 -17.92 1.74
CA SER A 725 34.03 -17.12 1.37
C SER A 725 33.39 -17.66 0.10
N LEU A 726 32.09 -17.92 0.15
CA LEU A 726 31.31 -18.36 -1.00
C LEU A 726 30.81 -17.15 -1.79
N ILE A 727 31.21 -17.09 -3.05
CA ILE A 727 30.75 -16.09 -4.02
C ILE A 727 29.82 -16.80 -4.98
N SER A 728 28.57 -16.36 -5.06
CA SER A 728 27.56 -16.93 -5.96
C SER A 728 26.93 -15.84 -6.80
N VAL A 729 26.69 -16.10 -8.08
CA VAL A 729 26.04 -15.19 -9.01
C VAL A 729 24.79 -15.87 -9.54
N PHE A 730 23.66 -15.21 -9.39
CA PHE A 730 22.37 -15.70 -9.83
C PHE A 730 21.82 -14.83 -10.96
N THR A 731 21.06 -15.42 -11.88
CA THR A 731 20.11 -14.66 -12.71
C THR A 731 18.98 -14.11 -11.83
N LEU A 732 18.18 -13.18 -12.37
CA LEU A 732 17.00 -12.66 -11.67
C LEU A 732 15.94 -13.75 -11.39
N ASP A 733 15.90 -14.80 -12.21
CA ASP A 733 15.00 -15.95 -12.04
C ASP A 733 15.53 -16.97 -11.00
N GLY A 734 16.68 -16.67 -10.37
CA GLY A 734 17.26 -17.47 -9.29
C GLY A 734 18.18 -18.61 -9.76
N GLU A 735 18.49 -18.69 -11.05
CA GLU A 735 19.41 -19.70 -11.59
C GLU A 735 20.86 -19.35 -11.21
N LEU A 736 21.60 -20.31 -10.66
CA LEU A 736 23.02 -20.12 -10.33
C LEU A 736 23.87 -20.21 -11.60
N VAL A 737 24.48 -19.09 -12.02
CA VAL A 737 25.28 -19.00 -13.25
C VAL A 737 26.78 -18.93 -13.01
N PHE A 738 27.21 -18.57 -11.80
CA PHE A 738 28.62 -18.62 -11.41
C PHE A 738 28.76 -18.87 -9.92
N GLN A 739 29.77 -19.66 -9.55
CA GLN A 739 30.12 -19.89 -8.16
C GLN A 739 31.63 -20.02 -8.00
N ALA A 740 32.18 -19.43 -6.94
CA ALA A 740 33.58 -19.53 -6.58
C ALA A 740 33.78 -19.49 -5.06
N LEU A 741 34.93 -19.99 -4.62
CA LEU A 741 35.41 -19.85 -3.24
C LEU A 741 36.65 -18.95 -3.23
N SER A 742 36.73 -18.04 -2.27
CA SER A 742 37.92 -17.19 -2.04
C SER A 742 38.26 -17.13 -0.56
N THR A 743 39.54 -17.23 -0.23
CA THR A 743 40.07 -16.94 1.12
C THR A 743 40.59 -15.51 1.25
N SER A 744 40.63 -14.74 0.15
CA SER A 744 41.03 -13.33 0.12
C SER A 744 39.84 -12.41 0.44
N GLU A 745 40.13 -11.16 0.81
CA GLU A 745 39.16 -10.05 0.92
C GLU A 745 38.83 -9.42 -0.44
N THR A 746 39.49 -9.90 -1.50
CA THR A 746 39.22 -9.49 -2.87
C THR A 746 39.01 -10.70 -3.79
N TYR A 747 38.14 -10.55 -4.78
CA TYR A 747 37.97 -11.55 -5.82
C TYR A 747 37.74 -10.90 -7.18
N ASN A 748 38.47 -11.34 -8.19
CA ASN A 748 38.38 -10.83 -9.55
C ASN A 748 37.56 -11.82 -10.38
N MET A 749 36.31 -11.45 -10.68
CA MET A 749 35.38 -12.24 -11.49
C MET A 749 35.46 -11.81 -12.95
N ASN A 750 35.62 -12.75 -13.87
CA ASN A 750 35.61 -12.46 -15.29
C ASN A 750 34.16 -12.41 -15.81
N SER A 751 33.69 -11.24 -16.26
CA SER A 751 32.32 -11.09 -16.77
C SER A 751 32.10 -11.75 -18.13
N LYS A 752 33.15 -12.20 -18.83
CA LYS A 752 33.07 -12.88 -20.14
C LYS A 752 32.12 -14.10 -20.15
N LYS A 753 31.92 -14.74 -19.00
CA LYS A 753 31.03 -15.91 -18.88
C LYS A 753 29.56 -15.54 -18.62
N LEU A 754 29.26 -14.25 -18.45
CA LEU A 754 27.92 -13.73 -18.20
C LEU A 754 27.44 -13.04 -19.47
N ALA A 755 26.26 -13.39 -19.95
CA ALA A 755 25.59 -12.65 -21.02
C ALA A 755 25.22 -11.23 -20.53
N PRO A 756 25.06 -10.24 -21.42
CA PRO A 756 24.50 -8.94 -21.04
C PRO A 756 23.17 -9.11 -20.28
N GLY A 757 23.05 -8.45 -19.13
CA GLY A 757 21.91 -8.67 -18.23
C GLY A 757 22.19 -8.27 -16.78
N VAL A 758 21.20 -8.50 -15.92
CA VAL A 758 21.29 -8.20 -14.48
C VAL A 758 21.45 -9.50 -13.70
N TYR A 759 22.41 -9.49 -12.78
CA TYR A 759 22.74 -10.62 -11.92
C TYR A 759 22.74 -10.21 -10.45
N LEU A 760 22.54 -11.18 -9.56
CA LEU A 760 22.68 -11.00 -8.12
C LEU A 760 23.96 -11.68 -7.65
N VAL A 761 24.90 -10.88 -7.14
CA VAL A 761 26.15 -11.39 -6.56
C VAL A 761 25.97 -11.49 -5.05
N LYS A 762 26.06 -12.70 -4.52
CA LYS A 762 26.01 -12.98 -3.08
C LYS A 762 27.40 -13.37 -2.59
N ILE A 763 27.80 -12.79 -1.47
CA ILE A 763 29.00 -13.19 -0.72
C ILE A 763 28.57 -13.69 0.65
N SER A 764 29.01 -14.89 1.00
CA SER A 764 28.70 -15.53 2.29
C SER A 764 29.98 -16.05 2.95
N ASN A 765 30.27 -15.53 4.14
CA ASN A 765 31.24 -16.03 5.13
C ASN A 765 30.73 -15.67 6.55
N THR A 766 31.53 -15.86 7.60
CA THR A 766 31.10 -15.57 8.98
C THR A 766 31.02 -14.07 9.31
N ALA A 767 31.65 -13.21 8.51
CA ALA A 767 31.66 -11.75 8.66
C ALA A 767 30.68 -11.01 7.73
N ILE A 768 30.31 -11.62 6.60
CA ILE A 768 29.40 -11.03 5.62
C ILE A 768 28.45 -12.08 5.04
N ASN A 769 27.16 -11.75 4.99
CA ASN A 769 26.16 -12.49 4.24
C ASN A 769 25.27 -11.48 3.51
N ALA A 770 25.76 -10.99 2.38
CA ALA A 770 25.16 -9.87 1.68
C ALA A 770 25.05 -10.17 0.19
N THR A 771 24.04 -9.56 -0.43
CA THR A 771 23.79 -9.64 -1.87
C THR A 771 23.82 -8.25 -2.46
N GLN A 772 24.43 -8.10 -3.63
CA GLN A 772 24.42 -6.86 -4.41
C GLN A 772 24.15 -7.15 -5.88
N LYS A 773 23.54 -6.17 -6.55
CA LYS A 773 23.24 -6.24 -7.99
C LYS A 773 24.51 -6.04 -8.81
N LEU A 774 24.76 -6.89 -9.79
CA LEU A 774 25.76 -6.69 -10.85
C LEU A 774 25.05 -6.53 -12.19
N VAL A 775 25.31 -5.44 -12.90
CA VAL A 775 24.83 -5.23 -14.27
C VAL A 775 25.98 -5.53 -15.22
N VAL A 776 25.76 -6.39 -16.22
CA VAL A 776 26.71 -6.67 -17.31
C VAL A 776 26.13 -6.07 -18.59
N GLN A 777 26.89 -5.19 -19.23
CA GLN A 777 26.55 -4.51 -20.50
C GLN A 777 27.08 -5.28 -21.70
#